data_AF-A0A9J5XVZ5-F1
#
_entry.id   AF-A0A9J5XVZ5-F1
#
_cell.length_a   1.000
_cell.length_b   1.000
_cell.length_c   1.000
_cell.angle_alpha   90.00
_cell.angle_beta   90.00
_cell.angle_gamma   90.00
#
_symmetry.space_group_name_H-M   'P 1'
#
loop_
_entity.id
_entity.type
_entity.pdbx_description
1 polymer ?
#
loop_
_entity_poly.entity_id
_entity_poly.type
_entity_poly.pdbx_seq_one_letter_code
_entity_poly.pdbx_strand_id
1 'polypeptide(L)'
;MATFLKTKLNSHAIEGGEESGNGEVEKNPSKTLSFPFWYSAETGIYSSKYPSIKLPEDPFLDVVSFIFSHKNGGVSALVDSSSGISISYSELYPMVKSMASGLHQRGVSKGDVVLILLPNSIYFPVILLGVLALGAIATTMNPFSNLLEIKKQALDCCVTLAFTSNDKVDKLSTLDIPVIVVPEILVSGSNCSESSVFYELISCDPNWDSRPKISQQDTAAILYSSGTTGVGKGVILTHGNFIAMVETFVRFEASQYEYSSSENVYLDVTPMFHVYGLSLFVMGLLSLGTTIVVMSKFDADEMVKAIERYNVTHFPLVPPLLMALTRRAKEGASSSMKSLKQVSCGAAPVNPKSIEDFFHTLPDVDFIQGYGMTESTAIGTRGYNTEKLHNYSSVGLLAPNMQAKVVDWITGSTLAPNCMGELWLCGPGVMKGYLNNLEATKSTIDDNGYLHTGDIAYFDEEGYLYVIDRLKETIKYKGFQIAPADLEAVLVSHPDIIDAAVIGARDEEAGEIPVAFVVKRDGCAVSQTDVISFVTKQVAPFKKIRKVYFRASIPRCKNTSCLVFGAVHLLVSLGIILAMDKLLKKAFVEAAIKFPSALFGMFCTFAVLTILDSVVPKAAEGLMNFFEPALLFIQRWLPLFYVPSLVVLPLAVKDVPAASGAKICFILVGGWLASLCVAGFTAISVRKMVKTEMIPAEPMAKPSPFSSLEMWTWSGIFLASFVGALYYPTALGTSARTCLPFLLSSTVLGYLVGSGLPSAVKKVFHPIICCAVSADLAAIAFGYLSKSGLDPVLGDYLTKAASNPGAGDILMGFLGSVIISFAFSMFKQRKLVKRHAAEIFTSVIISTLFSLYSTALIGRLIGLEPNLTISILPRCITVALALSIVSLFEGVNSSLTAAVVVLTGLVGANFVQAVLDKLGFNDPIARGIATASSAHGLGTAALSAKEPEALPFCAIAYALTGIFGSLICSVPAVRQSLLAIVG
;
A
#
# COMPACT_ATOMS: atom_id res chain seq x y z
N MET A 1 -0.80 -15.27 -6.44
CA MET A 1 -1.67 -14.51 -7.36
C MET A 1 -1.26 -14.68 -8.81
N ALA A 2 -0.01 -14.41 -9.21
CA ALA A 2 0.46 -14.54 -10.60
C ALA A 2 0.38 -16.00 -11.13
N THR A 3 0.75 -16.99 -10.31
CA THR A 3 0.63 -18.40 -10.67
C THR A 3 -0.84 -18.84 -10.75
N PHE A 4 -1.70 -18.32 -9.86
CA PHE A 4 -3.12 -18.65 -9.79
C PHE A 4 -3.92 -18.05 -10.96
N LEU A 5 -3.57 -16.83 -11.41
CA LEU A 5 -4.06 -16.22 -12.64
C LEU A 5 -3.64 -17.04 -13.86
N LYS A 6 -2.37 -17.47 -13.93
CA LYS A 6 -1.87 -18.32 -15.04
C LYS A 6 -2.60 -19.67 -15.11
N THR A 7 -2.94 -20.30 -13.97
CA THR A 7 -3.67 -21.58 -13.97
C THR A 7 -5.14 -21.43 -14.37
N LYS A 8 -5.80 -20.31 -14.00
CA LYS A 8 -7.22 -20.05 -14.31
C LYS A 8 -7.43 -19.47 -15.72
N LEU A 9 -6.41 -18.83 -16.30
CA LEU A 9 -6.44 -18.29 -17.65
C LEU A 9 -6.02 -19.33 -18.70
N ASN A 10 -5.07 -20.22 -18.38
CA ASN A 10 -4.71 -21.33 -19.28
C ASN A 10 -5.85 -22.35 -19.46
N SER A 11 -6.78 -22.48 -18.51
CA SER A 11 -7.94 -23.37 -18.67
C SER A 11 -8.98 -22.85 -19.67
N HIS A 12 -9.02 -21.53 -19.93
CA HIS A 12 -9.95 -20.94 -20.90
C HIS A 12 -9.41 -20.90 -22.33
N ALA A 13 -8.11 -21.07 -22.54
CA ALA A 13 -7.50 -21.12 -23.87
C ALA A 13 -7.60 -22.51 -24.54
N ILE A 14 -8.04 -23.56 -23.82
CA ILE A 14 -8.02 -24.95 -24.30
C ILE A 14 -9.40 -25.47 -24.75
N GLU A 15 -10.51 -24.76 -24.48
CA GLU A 15 -11.87 -25.25 -24.84
C GLU A 15 -12.40 -24.79 -26.21
N GLY A 16 -11.53 -24.32 -27.11
CA GLY A 16 -11.92 -23.92 -28.48
C GLY A 16 -11.24 -24.74 -29.56
N GLY A 17 -11.79 -25.92 -29.89
CA GLY A 17 -11.55 -26.61 -31.15
C GLY A 17 -10.80 -27.95 -31.06
N GLU A 18 -11.53 -29.03 -30.76
CA GLU A 18 -11.16 -30.38 -31.21
C GLU A 18 -12.07 -30.77 -32.38
N GLU A 19 -11.57 -30.58 -33.61
CA GLU A 19 -12.01 -31.36 -34.77
C GLU A 19 -10.86 -32.25 -35.26
N SER A 20 -11.20 -33.53 -35.36
CA SER A 20 -10.33 -34.66 -35.67
C SER A 20 -9.78 -34.63 -37.09
N GLY A 21 -8.47 -34.78 -37.24
CA GLY A 21 -7.82 -35.06 -38.53
C GLY A 21 -6.46 -35.72 -38.32
N ASN A 22 -6.40 -37.04 -38.47
CA ASN A 22 -5.16 -37.82 -38.50
C ASN A 22 -4.31 -37.43 -39.71
N GLY A 23 -3.10 -36.90 -39.48
CA GLY A 23 -2.09 -36.68 -40.51
C GLY A 23 -0.69 -36.67 -39.90
N GLU A 24 0.16 -37.58 -40.36
CA GLU A 24 1.54 -37.78 -39.90
C GLU A 24 2.38 -36.50 -40.02
N VAL A 25 3.09 -36.14 -38.95
CA VAL A 25 3.97 -34.97 -38.90
C VAL A 25 5.32 -35.32 -39.54
N GLU A 26 5.48 -35.04 -40.83
CA GLU A 26 6.79 -34.87 -41.45
C GLU A 26 7.46 -33.59 -40.93
N LYS A 27 8.65 -33.75 -40.34
CA LYS A 27 9.52 -32.65 -39.93
C LYS A 27 10.04 -31.90 -41.16
N ASN A 28 9.41 -30.77 -41.48
CA ASN A 28 9.93 -29.82 -42.46
C ASN A 28 10.88 -28.81 -41.75
N PRO A 29 12.15 -28.69 -42.13
CA PRO A 29 13.07 -27.72 -41.55
C PRO A 29 12.87 -26.33 -42.20
N SER A 30 12.92 -25.27 -41.39
CA SER A 30 12.92 -23.84 -41.77
C SER A 30 11.61 -23.24 -42.32
N LYS A 31 10.63 -22.99 -41.41
CA LYS A 31 9.81 -21.77 -41.52
C LYS A 31 10.50 -20.69 -40.70
N THR A 32 11.18 -19.76 -41.35
CA THR A 32 11.47 -18.45 -40.76
C THR A 32 10.13 -17.89 -40.29
N LEU A 33 9.95 -17.66 -38.99
CA LEU A 33 8.78 -16.94 -38.47
C LEU A 33 8.81 -15.53 -39.09
N SER A 34 8.07 -15.32 -40.18
CA SER A 34 7.87 -13.99 -40.73
C SER A 34 6.85 -13.28 -39.85
N PHE A 35 7.32 -12.40 -38.98
CA PHE A 35 6.44 -11.56 -38.20
C PHE A 35 5.76 -10.52 -39.10
N PRO A 36 4.51 -10.13 -38.77
CA PRO A 36 3.79 -9.15 -39.56
C PRO A 36 4.46 -7.77 -39.47
N PHE A 37 4.29 -6.93 -40.51
CA PHE A 37 4.99 -5.63 -40.62
C PHE A 37 4.74 -4.66 -39.45
N TRP A 38 3.64 -4.85 -38.72
CA TRP A 38 3.26 -4.03 -37.57
C TRP A 38 3.86 -4.53 -36.25
N TYR A 39 4.61 -5.64 -36.23
CA TYR A 39 5.33 -6.12 -35.05
C TYR A 39 6.82 -6.37 -35.36
N SER A 40 7.71 -5.84 -34.52
CA SER A 40 9.15 -6.06 -34.61
C SER A 40 9.60 -7.04 -33.52
N ALA A 41 10.03 -8.24 -33.91
CA ALA A 41 10.52 -9.25 -32.96
C ALA A 41 11.85 -8.85 -32.28
N GLU A 42 12.66 -8.01 -32.92
CA GLU A 42 13.93 -7.51 -32.36
C GLU A 42 13.69 -6.55 -31.19
N THR A 43 12.68 -5.69 -31.30
CA THR A 43 12.41 -4.63 -30.31
C THR A 43 11.20 -4.93 -29.42
N GLY A 44 10.36 -5.89 -29.81
CA GLY A 44 9.07 -6.20 -29.21
C GLY A 44 8.01 -5.11 -29.39
N ILE A 45 8.20 -4.19 -30.34
CA ILE A 45 7.32 -3.04 -30.57
C ILE A 45 6.20 -3.42 -31.53
N TYR A 46 4.98 -3.08 -31.12
CA TYR A 46 3.77 -3.06 -31.94
C TYR A 46 3.59 -1.64 -32.48
N SER A 47 3.47 -1.50 -33.80
CA SER A 47 3.21 -0.24 -34.49
C SER A 47 1.79 -0.24 -35.05
N SER A 48 1.23 0.94 -35.26
CA SER A 48 -0.05 1.04 -35.97
C SER A 48 0.05 0.41 -37.36
N LYS A 49 -1.01 -0.30 -37.76
CA LYS A 49 -1.17 -0.80 -39.14
C LYS A 49 -1.43 0.34 -40.14
N TYR A 50 -1.79 1.50 -39.64
CA TYR A 50 -2.07 2.69 -40.43
C TYR A 50 -0.82 3.56 -40.55
N PRO A 51 -0.67 4.27 -41.68
CA PRO A 51 0.44 5.21 -41.85
C PRO A 51 0.37 6.32 -40.81
N SER A 52 1.55 6.83 -40.44
CA SER A 52 1.66 7.99 -39.54
C SER A 52 1.00 9.22 -40.14
N ILE A 53 0.17 9.90 -39.36
CA ILE A 53 -0.48 11.16 -39.70
C ILE A 53 0.44 12.32 -39.36
N LYS A 54 0.54 13.28 -40.28
CA LYS A 54 1.35 14.49 -40.07
C LYS A 54 0.60 15.46 -39.15
N LEU A 55 1.11 15.63 -37.93
CA LEU A 55 0.60 16.63 -36.99
C LEU A 55 1.08 18.05 -37.36
N PRO A 56 0.37 19.12 -36.95
CA PRO A 56 0.76 20.50 -37.24
C PRO A 56 2.15 20.88 -36.72
N GLU A 57 2.99 21.43 -37.60
CA GLU A 57 4.38 21.81 -37.27
C GLU A 57 4.49 23.13 -36.51
N ASP A 58 3.49 24.02 -36.57
CA ASP A 58 3.50 25.30 -35.86
C ASP A 58 3.42 25.08 -34.34
N PRO A 59 4.51 25.32 -33.58
CA PRO A 59 4.54 25.06 -32.14
C PRO A 59 3.63 26.01 -31.33
N PHE A 60 3.05 27.02 -31.97
CA PHE A 60 2.14 28.00 -31.38
C PHE A 60 0.70 27.90 -31.86
N LEU A 61 0.36 26.81 -32.57
CA LEU A 61 -1.01 26.47 -32.87
C LEU A 61 -1.65 25.78 -31.66
N ASP A 62 -2.56 26.46 -30.98
CA ASP A 62 -3.33 25.89 -29.89
C ASP A 62 -4.51 25.03 -30.41
N VAL A 63 -4.98 24.10 -29.57
CA VAL A 63 -6.08 23.18 -29.92
C VAL A 63 -7.36 23.89 -30.36
N VAL A 64 -7.70 25.06 -29.82
CA VAL A 64 -8.95 25.76 -30.16
C VAL A 64 -8.82 26.33 -31.57
N SER A 65 -7.73 27.05 -31.84
CA SER A 65 -7.43 27.52 -33.20
C SER A 65 -7.36 26.35 -34.19
N PHE A 66 -6.80 25.22 -33.77
CA PHE A 66 -6.72 24.02 -34.59
C PHE A 66 -8.10 23.47 -34.98
N ILE A 67 -9.00 23.27 -34.00
CA ILE A 67 -10.37 22.78 -34.22
C ILE A 67 -11.11 23.67 -35.22
N PHE A 68 -11.03 24.99 -35.07
CA PHE A 68 -11.76 25.96 -35.89
C PHE A 68 -11.03 26.39 -37.18
N SER A 69 -9.78 25.98 -37.39
CA SER A 69 -9.02 26.28 -38.62
C SER A 69 -9.59 25.59 -39.86
N HIS A 70 -10.25 24.45 -39.66
CA HIS A 70 -10.84 23.68 -40.75
C HIS A 70 -12.27 24.15 -41.01
N LYS A 71 -12.52 24.59 -42.25
CA LYS A 71 -13.88 24.86 -42.70
C LYS A 71 -14.64 23.55 -42.74
N ASN A 72 -15.71 23.46 -41.96
CA ASN A 72 -16.63 22.34 -42.01
C ASN A 72 -18.01 22.82 -42.50
N GLY A 73 -18.78 21.91 -43.12
CA GLY A 73 -20.11 22.22 -43.67
C GLY A 73 -21.24 22.12 -42.64
N GLY A 74 -20.91 22.06 -41.34
CA GLY A 74 -21.89 21.86 -40.27
C GLY A 74 -22.81 23.06 -40.08
N VAL A 75 -24.09 22.81 -39.86
CA VAL A 75 -25.09 23.87 -39.58
C VAL A 75 -25.27 24.04 -38.07
N SER A 76 -25.72 22.99 -37.39
CA SER A 76 -25.91 22.97 -35.93
C SER A 76 -24.75 22.25 -35.26
N ALA A 77 -24.11 22.87 -34.26
CA ALA A 77 -23.00 22.25 -33.55
C ALA A 77 -23.47 21.53 -32.28
N LEU A 78 -24.24 22.21 -31.43
CA LEU A 78 -24.70 21.70 -30.13
C LEU A 78 -26.21 21.88 -30.03
N VAL A 79 -26.94 20.86 -29.59
CA VAL A 79 -28.40 20.91 -29.40
C VAL A 79 -28.73 20.31 -28.04
N ASP A 80 -29.47 21.03 -27.20
CA ASP A 80 -29.98 20.47 -25.95
C ASP A 80 -31.14 19.51 -26.25
N SER A 81 -31.06 18.26 -25.79
CA SER A 81 -32.02 17.21 -26.15
C SER A 81 -33.44 17.51 -25.67
N SER A 82 -33.56 18.17 -24.53
CA SER A 82 -34.84 18.40 -23.85
C SER A 82 -35.57 19.63 -24.39
N SER A 83 -34.88 20.77 -24.42
CA SER A 83 -35.41 22.06 -24.82
C SER A 83 -35.38 22.28 -26.33
N GLY A 84 -34.46 21.63 -27.05
CA GLY A 84 -34.22 21.85 -28.48
C GLY A 84 -33.49 23.15 -28.80
N ILE A 85 -33.00 23.88 -27.78
CA ILE A 85 -32.13 25.04 -28.00
C ILE A 85 -30.84 24.56 -28.64
N SER A 86 -30.39 25.27 -29.68
CA SER A 86 -29.20 24.93 -30.44
C SER A 86 -28.21 26.08 -30.53
N ILE A 87 -26.92 25.76 -30.59
CA ILE A 87 -25.83 26.66 -30.96
C ILE A 87 -25.32 26.22 -32.34
N SER A 88 -25.39 27.11 -33.32
CA SER A 88 -24.88 26.85 -34.66
C SER A 88 -23.35 26.96 -34.73
N TYR A 89 -22.75 26.39 -35.77
CA TYR A 89 -21.31 26.55 -36.00
C TYR A 89 -20.91 28.01 -36.24
N SER A 90 -21.79 28.82 -36.83
CA SER A 90 -21.56 30.26 -37.01
C SER A 90 -21.57 31.05 -35.70
N GLU A 91 -22.26 30.56 -34.67
CA GLU A 91 -22.33 31.20 -33.35
C GLU A 91 -21.25 30.69 -32.40
N LEU A 92 -20.90 29.39 -32.49
CA LEU A 92 -20.03 28.71 -31.54
C LEU A 92 -18.65 29.37 -31.41
N TYR A 93 -17.95 29.60 -32.52
CA TYR A 93 -16.60 30.16 -32.44
C TYR A 93 -16.57 31.61 -31.95
N PRO A 94 -17.47 32.52 -32.42
CA PRO A 94 -17.67 33.82 -31.78
C PRO A 94 -17.93 33.73 -30.28
N MET A 95 -18.84 32.86 -29.82
CA MET A 95 -19.13 32.68 -28.39
C MET A 95 -17.91 32.21 -27.58
N VAL A 96 -17.09 31.30 -28.14
CA VAL A 96 -15.83 30.85 -27.53
C VAL A 96 -14.83 32.01 -27.39
N LYS A 97 -14.72 32.87 -28.41
CA LYS A 97 -13.86 34.05 -28.35
C LYS A 97 -14.38 35.08 -27.34
N SER A 98 -15.69 35.31 -27.30
CA SER A 98 -16.34 36.19 -26.32
C SER A 98 -16.09 35.68 -24.90
N MET A 99 -16.26 34.38 -24.64
CA MET A 99 -15.95 33.75 -23.36
C MET A 99 -14.49 33.99 -22.95
N ALA A 100 -13.53 33.80 -23.85
CA ALA A 100 -12.12 34.04 -23.58
C ALA A 100 -11.83 35.52 -23.25
N SER A 101 -12.38 36.44 -24.04
CA SER A 101 -12.26 37.90 -23.84
C SER A 101 -12.87 38.33 -22.50
N GLY A 102 -14.07 37.85 -22.17
CA GLY A 102 -14.74 38.16 -20.91
C GLY A 102 -14.01 37.59 -19.69
N LEU A 103 -13.46 36.38 -19.78
CA LEU A 103 -12.61 35.80 -18.73
C LEU A 103 -11.36 36.64 -18.50
N HIS A 104 -10.73 37.11 -19.57
CA HIS A 104 -9.58 38.00 -19.49
C HIS A 104 -9.92 39.33 -18.79
N GLN A 105 -11.05 39.97 -19.15
CA GLN A 105 -11.52 41.20 -18.51
C GLN A 105 -11.81 41.01 -17.01
N ARG A 106 -12.11 39.79 -16.59
CA ARG A 106 -12.32 39.42 -15.18
C ARG A 106 -11.04 38.98 -14.46
N GLY A 107 -9.88 39.13 -15.09
CA GLY A 107 -8.57 38.92 -14.48
C GLY A 107 -7.97 37.54 -14.66
N VAL A 108 -8.63 36.63 -15.39
CA VAL A 108 -8.05 35.32 -15.73
C VAL A 108 -6.95 35.51 -16.77
N SER A 109 -5.80 34.91 -16.52
CA SER A 109 -4.60 35.01 -17.34
C SER A 109 -4.12 33.64 -17.83
N LYS A 110 -3.20 33.64 -18.79
CA LYS A 110 -2.55 32.40 -19.27
C LYS A 110 -1.89 31.66 -18.09
N GLY A 111 -2.18 30.38 -17.95
CA GLY A 111 -1.67 29.51 -16.89
C GLY A 111 -2.53 29.46 -15.62
N ASP A 112 -3.52 30.34 -15.47
CA ASP A 112 -4.50 30.24 -14.37
C ASP A 112 -5.37 28.99 -14.53
N VAL A 113 -5.76 28.38 -13.41
CA VAL A 113 -6.57 27.15 -13.44
C VAL A 113 -8.04 27.45 -13.15
N VAL A 114 -8.90 27.12 -14.12
CA VAL A 114 -10.35 27.30 -14.04
C VAL A 114 -11.02 25.94 -13.79
N LEU A 115 -11.77 25.83 -12.70
CA LEU A 115 -12.57 24.65 -12.37
C LEU A 115 -13.92 24.68 -13.08
N ILE A 116 -14.25 23.61 -13.80
CA ILE A 116 -15.57 23.41 -14.41
C ILE A 116 -16.28 22.29 -13.65
N LEU A 117 -17.21 22.67 -12.78
CA LEU A 117 -18.03 21.79 -11.94
C LEU A 117 -19.48 21.81 -12.45
N LEU A 118 -19.69 21.25 -13.65
CA LEU A 118 -20.96 21.27 -14.38
C LEU A 118 -21.36 19.88 -14.89
N PRO A 119 -22.67 19.59 -15.02
CA PRO A 119 -23.15 18.47 -15.83
C PRO A 119 -22.93 18.74 -17.33
N ASN A 120 -23.26 17.75 -18.17
CA ASN A 120 -23.30 17.96 -19.62
C ASN A 120 -24.31 19.06 -19.94
N SER A 121 -23.91 19.98 -20.83
CA SER A 121 -24.76 21.05 -21.34
C SER A 121 -24.16 21.60 -22.62
N ILE A 122 -24.97 22.30 -23.42
CA ILE A 122 -24.49 23.00 -24.63
C ILE A 122 -23.48 24.12 -24.30
N TYR A 123 -23.40 24.57 -23.04
CA TYR A 123 -22.43 25.58 -22.62
C TYR A 123 -21.10 25.00 -22.15
N PHE A 124 -21.06 23.72 -21.77
CA PHE A 124 -19.83 23.09 -21.32
C PHE A 124 -18.70 23.23 -22.37
N PRO A 125 -18.95 22.97 -23.68
CA PRO A 125 -17.91 23.19 -24.69
C PRO A 125 -17.53 24.66 -24.87
N VAL A 126 -18.48 25.59 -24.79
CA VAL A 126 -18.21 27.03 -24.91
C VAL A 126 -17.26 27.50 -23.80
N ILE A 127 -17.53 27.09 -22.57
CA ILE A 127 -16.72 27.42 -21.39
C ILE A 127 -15.32 26.82 -21.53
N LEU A 128 -15.24 25.50 -21.78
CA LEU A 128 -13.96 24.81 -21.82
C LEU A 128 -13.08 25.36 -22.96
N LEU A 129 -13.62 25.50 -24.17
CA LEU A 129 -12.87 26.06 -25.29
C LEU A 129 -12.52 27.53 -25.07
N GLY A 130 -13.35 28.32 -24.38
CA GLY A 130 -13.04 29.71 -24.02
C GLY A 130 -11.86 29.82 -23.05
N VAL A 131 -11.83 28.96 -22.02
CA VAL A 131 -10.68 28.84 -21.09
C VAL A 131 -9.40 28.50 -21.84
N LEU A 132 -9.46 27.51 -22.75
CA LEU A 132 -8.31 27.10 -23.54
C LEU A 132 -7.87 28.17 -24.56
N ALA A 133 -8.81 28.92 -25.15
CA ALA A 133 -8.50 29.98 -26.12
C ALA A 133 -7.75 31.17 -25.48
N LEU A 134 -7.98 31.39 -24.18
CA LEU A 134 -7.25 32.33 -23.31
C LEU A 134 -5.88 31.78 -22.87
N GLY A 135 -5.60 30.49 -23.06
CA GLY A 135 -4.39 29.84 -22.56
C GLY A 135 -4.42 29.57 -21.05
N ALA A 136 -5.59 29.68 -20.43
CA ALA A 136 -5.83 29.20 -19.09
C ALA A 136 -6.01 27.67 -19.11
N ILE A 137 -5.91 27.05 -17.95
CA ILE A 137 -5.92 25.60 -17.76
C ILE A 137 -7.30 25.18 -17.27
N ALA A 138 -7.94 24.25 -17.98
CA ALA A 138 -9.20 23.67 -17.52
C ALA A 138 -8.95 22.52 -16.55
N THR A 139 -9.57 22.54 -15.37
CA THR A 139 -9.74 21.33 -14.55
C THR A 139 -11.23 21.03 -14.42
N THR A 140 -11.61 19.79 -14.65
CA THR A 140 -13.02 19.38 -14.67
C THR A 140 -13.30 18.43 -13.53
N MET A 141 -14.53 18.45 -13.03
CA MET A 141 -14.93 17.61 -11.92
C MET A 141 -16.40 17.20 -12.04
N ASN A 142 -16.72 16.00 -11.54
CA ASN A 142 -18.09 15.53 -11.48
C ASN A 142 -18.93 16.47 -10.58
N PRO A 143 -20.07 17.02 -11.05
CA PRO A 143 -20.92 17.93 -10.28
C PRO A 143 -21.50 17.29 -9.00
N PHE A 144 -21.53 15.96 -8.92
CA PHE A 144 -21.96 15.22 -7.73
C PHE A 144 -20.85 14.97 -6.70
N SER A 145 -19.65 15.52 -6.92
CA SER A 145 -18.54 15.40 -5.97
C SER A 145 -18.86 16.08 -4.64
N ASN A 146 -18.30 15.52 -3.57
CA ASN A 146 -18.49 16.07 -2.23
C ASN A 146 -17.50 17.21 -1.93
N LEU A 147 -17.74 17.96 -0.86
CA LEU A 147 -16.94 19.15 -0.54
C LEU A 147 -15.45 18.83 -0.28
N LEU A 148 -15.13 17.68 0.31
CA LEU A 148 -13.74 17.28 0.56
C LEU A 148 -13.01 16.97 -0.74
N GLU A 149 -13.67 16.28 -1.68
CA GLU A 149 -13.12 16.01 -3.01
C GLU A 149 -12.90 17.31 -3.79
N ILE A 150 -13.88 18.22 -3.76
CA ILE A 150 -13.79 19.53 -4.43
C ILE A 150 -12.64 20.35 -3.83
N LYS A 151 -12.59 20.43 -2.50
CA LYS A 151 -11.53 21.15 -1.77
C LYS A 151 -10.15 20.59 -2.11
N LYS A 152 -9.98 19.27 -2.13
CA LYS A 152 -8.71 18.63 -2.46
C LYS A 152 -8.25 19.02 -3.86
N GLN A 153 -9.08 18.79 -4.88
CA GLN A 153 -8.72 19.10 -6.27
C GLN A 153 -8.50 20.61 -6.48
N ALA A 154 -9.32 21.46 -5.86
CA ALA A 154 -9.17 22.91 -5.97
C ALA A 154 -7.85 23.42 -5.37
N LEU A 155 -7.44 22.87 -4.23
CA LEU A 155 -6.15 23.19 -3.58
C LEU A 155 -4.96 22.64 -4.37
N ASP A 156 -5.04 21.38 -4.79
CA ASP A 156 -3.96 20.72 -5.55
C ASP A 156 -3.67 21.46 -6.87
N CYS A 157 -4.72 21.97 -7.51
CA CYS A 157 -4.65 22.72 -8.78
C CYS A 157 -4.48 24.24 -8.63
N CYS A 158 -4.56 24.80 -7.42
CA CYS A 158 -4.59 26.26 -7.20
C CYS A 158 -5.65 26.98 -8.06
N VAL A 159 -6.91 26.54 -7.98
CA VAL A 159 -8.03 27.08 -8.78
C VAL A 159 -8.24 28.57 -8.52
N THR A 160 -8.33 29.36 -9.59
CA THR A 160 -8.52 30.82 -9.55
C THR A 160 -9.97 31.26 -9.77
N LEU A 161 -10.75 30.44 -10.50
CA LEU A 161 -12.15 30.71 -10.86
C LEU A 161 -12.88 29.38 -11.03
N ALA A 162 -14.16 29.32 -10.67
CA ALA A 162 -14.99 28.13 -10.90
C ALA A 162 -16.29 28.45 -11.64
N PHE A 163 -16.65 27.62 -12.62
CA PHE A 163 -17.99 27.56 -13.22
C PHE A 163 -18.81 26.46 -12.56
N THR A 164 -20.04 26.76 -12.15
CA THR A 164 -20.90 25.77 -11.49
C THR A 164 -22.40 26.04 -11.69
N SER A 165 -23.25 25.08 -11.34
CA SER A 165 -24.70 25.23 -11.31
C SER A 165 -25.17 25.90 -10.01
N ASN A 166 -26.33 26.55 -10.02
CA ASN A 166 -26.82 27.35 -8.90
C ASN A 166 -26.88 26.56 -7.56
N ASP A 167 -27.23 25.27 -7.61
CA ASP A 167 -27.33 24.37 -6.45
C ASP A 167 -25.98 23.98 -5.83
N LYS A 168 -24.85 24.44 -6.39
CA LYS A 168 -23.49 24.12 -5.93
C LYS A 168 -22.68 25.33 -5.48
N VAL A 169 -23.23 26.54 -5.60
CA VAL A 169 -22.56 27.81 -5.23
C VAL A 169 -22.09 27.78 -3.78
N ASP A 170 -22.94 27.33 -2.85
CA ASP A 170 -22.63 27.27 -1.42
C ASP A 170 -21.41 26.40 -1.12
N LYS A 171 -21.18 25.32 -1.88
CA LYS A 171 -20.01 24.46 -1.67
C LYS A 171 -18.71 25.17 -2.01
N LEU A 172 -18.68 25.91 -3.11
CA LEU A 172 -17.47 26.57 -3.60
C LEU A 172 -17.18 27.89 -2.87
N SER A 173 -18.21 28.61 -2.45
CA SER A 173 -18.05 29.85 -1.68
C SER A 173 -17.40 29.61 -0.30
N THR A 174 -17.51 28.41 0.29
CA THR A 174 -16.75 28.04 1.50
C THR A 174 -15.23 27.91 1.29
N LEU A 175 -14.75 27.95 0.04
CA LEU A 175 -13.34 27.81 -0.34
C LEU A 175 -12.72 29.13 -0.79
N ASP A 176 -13.44 30.26 -0.68
CA ASP A 176 -13.01 31.58 -1.14
C ASP A 176 -12.63 31.64 -2.64
N ILE A 177 -13.20 30.76 -3.46
CA ILE A 177 -13.00 30.73 -4.91
C ILE A 177 -14.10 31.57 -5.58
N PRO A 178 -13.78 32.53 -6.46
CA PRO A 178 -14.77 33.23 -7.27
C PRO A 178 -15.59 32.25 -8.14
N VAL A 179 -16.91 32.39 -8.11
CA VAL A 179 -17.84 31.47 -8.79
C VAL A 179 -18.66 32.20 -9.85
N ILE A 180 -18.80 31.57 -11.01
CA ILE A 180 -19.72 31.98 -12.08
C ILE A 180 -20.79 30.90 -12.23
N VAL A 181 -22.04 31.30 -12.01
CA VAL A 181 -23.20 30.42 -12.13
C VAL A 181 -23.57 30.28 -13.60
N VAL A 182 -23.68 29.04 -14.07
CA VAL A 182 -24.11 28.72 -15.44
C VAL A 182 -25.60 28.32 -15.41
N PRO A 183 -26.45 28.98 -16.21
CA PRO A 183 -27.87 28.67 -16.29
C PRO A 183 -28.10 27.33 -17.01
N GLU A 184 -29.16 26.63 -16.61
CA GLU A 184 -29.52 25.31 -17.16
C GLU A 184 -30.20 25.44 -18.54
N ILE A 185 -30.99 26.50 -18.77
CA ILE A 185 -31.69 26.79 -20.04
C ILE A 185 -31.65 28.29 -20.34
N LEU A 186 -31.44 28.67 -21.61
CA LEU A 186 -31.64 30.03 -22.12
C LEU A 186 -33.13 30.39 -22.09
N VAL A 187 -33.57 31.19 -21.12
CA VAL A 187 -34.92 31.77 -21.15
C VAL A 187 -34.86 33.09 -21.91
N SER A 188 -35.10 33.05 -23.22
CA SER A 188 -35.41 34.27 -23.97
C SER A 188 -36.75 34.85 -23.47
N GLY A 189 -36.69 35.90 -22.66
CA GLY A 189 -37.86 36.74 -22.34
C GLY A 189 -38.31 36.78 -20.88
N SER A 190 -37.65 36.13 -19.92
CA SER A 190 -37.93 36.38 -18.49
C SER A 190 -37.04 37.50 -17.97
N ASN A 191 -37.65 38.56 -17.44
CA ASN A 191 -37.01 39.56 -16.57
C ASN A 191 -36.54 38.91 -15.25
N CYS A 192 -35.61 37.96 -15.32
CA CYS A 192 -34.87 37.51 -14.16
C CYS A 192 -33.92 38.65 -13.78
N SER A 193 -34.09 39.14 -12.55
CA SER A 193 -33.27 40.19 -11.95
C SER A 193 -31.78 40.00 -12.27
N GLU A 194 -31.19 41.02 -12.87
CA GLU A 194 -29.75 41.18 -13.14
C GLU A 194 -29.16 40.14 -14.12
N SER A 195 -28.74 40.64 -15.30
CA SER A 195 -27.95 39.95 -16.31
C SER A 195 -26.88 39.06 -15.65
N SER A 196 -27.09 37.73 -15.65
CA SER A 196 -26.13 36.82 -15.02
C SER A 196 -24.76 37.01 -15.66
N VAL A 197 -23.71 37.12 -14.84
CA VAL A 197 -22.30 37.27 -15.26
C VAL A 197 -21.91 36.33 -16.42
N PHE A 198 -22.50 35.13 -16.47
CA PHE A 198 -22.30 34.18 -17.55
C PHE A 198 -22.74 34.71 -18.94
N TYR A 199 -23.88 35.39 -19.03
CA TYR A 199 -24.37 35.95 -20.30
C TYR A 199 -23.50 37.09 -20.79
N GLU A 200 -22.94 37.89 -19.87
CA GLU A 200 -21.94 38.91 -20.22
C GLU A 200 -20.72 38.25 -20.87
N LEU A 201 -20.22 37.15 -20.29
CA LEU A 201 -19.05 36.43 -20.84
C LEU A 201 -19.28 35.92 -22.26
N ILE A 202 -20.41 35.28 -22.55
CA ILE A 202 -20.68 34.75 -23.91
C ILE A 202 -21.08 35.83 -24.92
N SER A 203 -21.32 37.07 -24.47
CA SER A 203 -21.72 38.21 -25.32
C SER A 203 -20.67 39.32 -25.37
N CYS A 204 -19.53 39.18 -24.67
CA CYS A 204 -18.41 40.11 -24.72
C CYS A 204 -17.89 40.30 -26.16
N ASP A 205 -17.25 41.44 -26.43
CA ASP A 205 -16.59 41.66 -27.71
C ASP A 205 -15.54 40.54 -27.94
N PRO A 206 -15.70 39.71 -28.99
CA PRO A 206 -14.78 38.63 -29.29
C PRO A 206 -13.41 39.12 -29.78
N ASN A 207 -13.27 40.41 -30.12
CA ASN A 207 -12.01 41.02 -30.53
C ASN A 207 -11.29 41.56 -29.30
N TRP A 208 -10.13 40.97 -29.00
CA TRP A 208 -9.25 41.41 -27.93
C TRP A 208 -7.81 41.40 -28.46
N ASP A 209 -7.22 42.59 -28.53
CA ASP A 209 -5.97 42.86 -29.27
C ASP A 209 -4.73 42.16 -28.68
N SER A 210 -4.85 41.55 -27.49
CA SER A 210 -3.74 40.98 -26.71
C SER A 210 -3.88 39.48 -26.44
N ARG A 211 -4.42 38.69 -27.38
CA ARG A 211 -4.46 37.21 -27.21
C ARG A 211 -3.05 36.67 -26.91
N PRO A 212 -2.84 35.93 -25.81
CA PRO A 212 -1.53 35.42 -25.46
C PRO A 212 -1.08 34.36 -26.46
N LYS A 213 0.25 34.29 -26.68
CA LYS A 213 0.86 33.24 -27.50
C LYS A 213 0.84 31.91 -26.73
N ILE A 214 0.08 30.94 -27.22
CA ILE A 214 -0.10 29.62 -26.59
C ILE A 214 0.72 28.61 -27.36
N SER A 215 1.53 27.81 -26.67
CA SER A 215 2.31 26.72 -27.27
C SER A 215 1.57 25.40 -27.19
N GLN A 216 1.81 24.51 -28.17
CA GLN A 216 1.38 23.11 -28.08
C GLN A 216 1.86 22.40 -26.80
N GLN A 217 2.98 22.83 -26.19
CA GLN A 217 3.52 22.24 -24.95
C GLN A 217 2.95 22.85 -23.67
N ASP A 218 2.16 23.92 -23.79
CA ASP A 218 1.45 24.51 -22.66
C ASP A 218 0.37 23.54 -22.15
N THR A 219 0.14 23.58 -20.84
CA THR A 219 -0.92 22.77 -20.23
C THR A 219 -2.27 23.31 -20.67
N ALA A 220 -3.10 22.44 -21.23
CA ALA A 220 -4.48 22.75 -21.58
C ALA A 220 -5.43 22.30 -20.47
N ALA A 221 -5.24 21.08 -19.96
CA ALA A 221 -6.13 20.53 -18.95
C ALA A 221 -5.40 19.76 -17.85
N ILE A 222 -5.98 19.77 -16.66
CA ILE A 222 -5.62 18.90 -15.53
C ILE A 222 -6.84 18.05 -15.18
N LEU A 223 -6.81 16.77 -15.56
CA LEU A 223 -7.90 15.82 -15.34
C LEU A 223 -7.55 14.85 -14.22
N TYR A 224 -8.47 14.57 -13.30
CA TYR A 224 -8.19 13.64 -12.19
C TYR A 224 -8.49 12.19 -12.57
N SER A 225 -7.50 11.32 -12.37
CA SER A 225 -7.58 9.87 -12.59
C SER A 225 -7.02 9.15 -11.38
N SER A 226 -7.64 8.04 -10.95
CA SER A 226 -7.03 7.14 -9.95
C SER A 226 -5.75 6.46 -10.47
N GLY A 227 -5.60 6.43 -11.80
CA GLY A 227 -4.45 5.93 -12.52
C GLY A 227 -3.93 4.60 -11.99
N THR A 228 -2.60 4.50 -12.02
CA THR A 228 -1.83 3.28 -11.80
C THR A 228 -1.52 2.99 -10.31
N THR A 229 -1.94 3.84 -9.36
CA THR A 229 -1.64 3.66 -7.92
C THR A 229 -2.85 3.84 -6.98
N GLY A 230 -4.07 3.94 -7.52
CA GLY A 230 -5.30 3.90 -6.72
C GLY A 230 -5.63 5.16 -5.91
N VAL A 231 -4.98 6.30 -6.10
CA VAL A 231 -5.40 7.58 -5.50
C VAL A 231 -5.61 8.57 -6.64
N GLY A 232 -6.67 9.39 -6.59
CA GLY A 232 -6.90 10.42 -7.61
C GLY A 232 -5.72 11.39 -7.74
N LYS A 233 -5.08 11.43 -8.91
CA LYS A 233 -3.97 12.31 -9.31
C LYS A 233 -4.38 13.20 -10.47
N GLY A 234 -3.89 14.44 -10.49
CA GLY A 234 -4.05 15.35 -11.62
C GLY A 234 -3.15 14.95 -12.79
N VAL A 235 -3.72 14.56 -13.92
CA VAL A 235 -3.06 14.24 -15.20
C VAL A 235 -2.90 15.53 -15.99
N ILE A 236 -1.66 15.91 -16.32
CA ILE A 236 -1.36 17.12 -17.07
C ILE A 236 -1.42 16.81 -18.57
N LEU A 237 -2.39 17.39 -19.27
CA LEU A 237 -2.60 17.27 -20.71
C LEU A 237 -2.29 18.59 -21.41
N THR A 238 -1.53 18.54 -22.49
CA THR A 238 -1.11 19.72 -23.25
C THR A 238 -2.03 20.00 -24.44
N HIS A 239 -1.92 21.19 -25.02
CA HIS A 239 -2.61 21.50 -26.28
C HIS A 239 -2.21 20.52 -27.41
N GLY A 240 -0.93 20.13 -27.48
CA GLY A 240 -0.41 19.15 -28.43
C GLY A 240 -1.00 17.75 -28.24
N ASN A 241 -1.22 17.33 -26.99
CA ASN A 241 -1.90 16.06 -26.71
C ASN A 241 -3.32 16.05 -27.30
N PHE A 242 -4.08 17.13 -27.11
CA PHE A 242 -5.43 17.22 -27.66
C PHE A 242 -5.45 17.39 -29.19
N ILE A 243 -4.50 18.11 -29.79
CA ILE A 243 -4.35 18.18 -31.26
C ILE A 243 -4.11 16.78 -31.83
N ALA A 244 -3.21 16.01 -31.21
CA ALA A 244 -2.98 14.63 -31.59
C ALA A 244 -4.25 13.78 -31.47
N MET A 245 -5.01 13.93 -30.38
CA MET A 245 -6.28 13.23 -30.20
C MET A 245 -7.30 13.60 -31.30
N VAL A 246 -7.46 14.88 -31.62
CA VAL A 246 -8.39 15.31 -32.66
C VAL A 246 -8.04 14.68 -34.02
N GLU A 247 -6.76 14.66 -34.38
CA GLU A 247 -6.28 14.08 -35.65
C GLU A 247 -6.29 12.56 -35.68
N THR A 248 -5.57 11.92 -34.76
CA THR A 248 -5.26 10.48 -34.86
C THR A 248 -6.36 9.59 -34.30
N PHE A 249 -7.31 10.15 -33.56
CA PHE A 249 -8.46 9.41 -33.04
C PHE A 249 -9.74 9.81 -33.77
N VAL A 250 -10.17 11.08 -33.68
CA VAL A 250 -11.51 11.48 -34.14
C VAL A 250 -11.59 11.69 -35.65
N ARG A 251 -10.71 12.49 -36.23
CA ARG A 251 -10.68 12.72 -37.68
C ARG A 251 -10.27 11.46 -38.44
N PHE A 252 -9.31 10.73 -37.89
CA PHE A 252 -8.89 9.47 -38.47
C PHE A 252 -10.04 8.45 -38.53
N GLU A 253 -10.80 8.26 -37.45
CA GLU A 253 -11.98 7.39 -37.47
C GLU A 253 -12.99 7.81 -38.54
N ALA A 254 -13.35 9.10 -38.58
CA ALA A 254 -14.29 9.60 -39.59
C ALA A 254 -13.80 9.35 -41.02
N SER A 255 -12.49 9.40 -41.28
CA SER A 255 -11.90 9.11 -42.60
C SER A 255 -11.90 7.64 -43.00
N GLN A 256 -12.22 6.72 -42.08
CA GLN A 256 -12.35 5.29 -42.41
C GLN A 256 -13.72 4.94 -43.00
N TYR A 257 -14.67 5.88 -42.98
CA TYR A 257 -16.02 5.70 -43.49
C TYR A 257 -16.27 6.61 -44.71
N GLU A 258 -17.08 6.14 -45.67
CA GLU A 258 -17.30 6.85 -46.95
C GLU A 258 -18.34 7.98 -46.86
N TYR A 259 -19.19 7.98 -45.84
CA TYR A 259 -20.23 8.99 -45.68
C TYR A 259 -19.70 10.29 -45.06
N SER A 260 -20.33 11.41 -45.40
CA SER A 260 -19.91 12.72 -44.88
C SER A 260 -20.10 12.82 -43.37
N SER A 261 -19.04 13.19 -42.66
CA SER A 261 -19.10 13.40 -41.21
C SER A 261 -19.98 14.58 -40.80
N SER A 262 -20.20 15.57 -41.69
CA SER A 262 -21.07 16.73 -41.42
C SER A 262 -22.56 16.37 -41.32
N GLU A 263 -22.95 15.18 -41.81
CA GLU A 263 -24.32 14.67 -41.71
C GLU A 263 -24.53 13.82 -40.45
N ASN A 264 -23.48 13.59 -39.67
CA ASN A 264 -23.57 12.78 -38.47
C ASN A 264 -24.16 13.59 -37.31
N VAL A 265 -25.13 12.96 -36.63
CA VAL A 265 -25.76 13.47 -35.42
C VAL A 265 -25.40 12.53 -34.29
N TYR A 266 -24.62 13.02 -33.32
CA TYR A 266 -24.15 12.27 -32.17
C TYR A 266 -25.03 12.54 -30.95
N LEU A 267 -25.46 11.50 -30.25
CA LEU A 267 -26.08 11.65 -28.93
C LEU A 267 -25.00 11.61 -27.84
N ASP A 268 -24.90 12.69 -27.06
CA ASP A 268 -24.01 12.78 -25.91
C ASP A 268 -24.76 12.57 -24.60
N VAL A 269 -24.39 11.49 -23.91
CA VAL A 269 -24.70 11.21 -22.50
C VAL A 269 -23.44 10.87 -21.71
N THR A 270 -22.28 10.91 -22.35
CA THR A 270 -21.00 10.56 -21.72
C THR A 270 -20.48 11.79 -20.99
N PRO A 271 -20.06 11.67 -19.71
CA PRO A 271 -19.67 12.84 -18.94
C PRO A 271 -18.57 13.70 -19.61
N MET A 272 -18.89 14.94 -19.97
CA MET A 272 -17.98 15.90 -20.59
C MET A 272 -16.87 16.36 -19.64
N PHE A 273 -17.02 16.16 -18.33
CA PHE A 273 -15.98 16.39 -17.34
C PHE A 273 -14.93 15.26 -17.26
N HIS A 274 -15.12 14.14 -17.95
CA HIS A 274 -14.19 13.01 -18.00
C HIS A 274 -13.54 12.92 -19.39
N VAL A 275 -12.31 12.40 -19.49
CA VAL A 275 -11.51 12.43 -20.72
C VAL A 275 -12.25 11.87 -21.95
N TYR A 276 -13.09 10.84 -21.79
CA TYR A 276 -13.81 10.26 -22.92
C TYR A 276 -14.82 11.25 -23.52
N GLY A 277 -15.68 11.85 -22.68
CA GLY A 277 -16.65 12.84 -23.14
C GLY A 277 -16.00 14.15 -23.57
N LEU A 278 -14.96 14.58 -22.83
CA LEU A 278 -14.19 15.79 -23.13
C LEU A 278 -13.49 15.71 -24.48
N SER A 279 -12.70 14.65 -24.71
CA SER A 279 -11.95 14.47 -25.95
C SER A 279 -12.89 14.35 -27.14
N LEU A 280 -13.97 13.56 -27.02
CA LEU A 280 -14.88 13.31 -28.14
C LEU A 280 -15.86 14.47 -28.40
N PHE A 281 -16.71 14.81 -27.44
CA PHE A 281 -17.82 15.75 -27.64
C PHE A 281 -17.44 17.21 -27.48
N VAL A 282 -16.50 17.53 -26.59
CA VAL A 282 -16.11 18.93 -26.35
C VAL A 282 -15.08 19.43 -27.36
N MET A 283 -14.31 18.54 -27.98
CA MET A 283 -13.21 18.91 -28.87
C MET A 283 -13.30 18.22 -30.24
N GLY A 284 -13.19 16.89 -30.28
CA GLY A 284 -12.98 16.15 -31.50
C GLY A 284 -14.09 16.29 -32.53
N LEU A 285 -15.34 16.01 -32.15
CA LEU A 285 -16.51 16.01 -33.03
C LEU A 285 -16.82 17.40 -33.60
N LEU A 286 -16.50 18.46 -32.85
CA LEU A 286 -16.65 19.83 -33.33
C LEU A 286 -15.74 20.12 -34.54
N SER A 287 -14.58 19.45 -34.62
CA SER A 287 -13.64 19.59 -35.73
C SER A 287 -14.13 18.98 -37.06
N LEU A 288 -15.20 18.18 -37.02
CA LEU A 288 -15.77 17.46 -38.16
C LEU A 288 -17.02 18.12 -38.77
N GLY A 289 -17.60 19.14 -38.14
CA GLY A 289 -18.88 19.72 -38.59
C GLY A 289 -20.11 18.90 -38.18
N THR A 290 -19.98 18.01 -37.21
CA THR A 290 -21.06 17.13 -36.74
C THR A 290 -22.05 17.88 -35.84
N THR A 291 -23.28 17.38 -35.70
CA THR A 291 -24.23 17.87 -34.71
C THR A 291 -24.18 17.01 -33.45
N ILE A 292 -24.05 17.63 -32.28
CA ILE A 292 -24.02 16.94 -30.98
C ILE A 292 -25.30 17.28 -30.22
N VAL A 293 -26.14 16.27 -30.01
CA VAL A 293 -27.34 16.34 -29.17
C VAL A 293 -26.93 16.02 -27.73
N VAL A 294 -26.90 17.03 -26.88
CA VAL A 294 -26.44 16.94 -25.50
C VAL A 294 -27.61 16.60 -24.58
N MET A 295 -27.48 15.51 -23.84
CA MET A 295 -28.40 15.13 -22.78
C MET A 295 -27.70 15.32 -21.43
N SER A 296 -28.20 16.26 -20.63
CA SER A 296 -27.59 16.64 -19.35
C SER A 296 -27.54 15.49 -18.34
N LYS A 297 -28.55 14.62 -18.36
CA LYS A 297 -28.68 13.46 -17.50
C LYS A 297 -29.33 12.32 -18.28
N PHE A 298 -28.73 11.13 -18.19
CA PHE A 298 -29.27 9.94 -18.83
C PHE A 298 -30.67 9.60 -18.31
N ASP A 299 -31.61 9.48 -19.25
CA ASP A 299 -32.93 8.89 -19.09
C ASP A 299 -33.22 7.99 -20.30
N ALA A 300 -33.71 6.77 -20.06
CA ALA A 300 -33.87 5.78 -21.11
C ALA A 300 -35.00 6.11 -22.09
N ASP A 301 -36.06 6.79 -21.64
CA ASP A 301 -37.19 7.16 -22.50
C ASP A 301 -36.85 8.43 -23.29
N GLU A 302 -36.20 9.39 -22.64
CA GLU A 302 -35.69 10.58 -23.32
C GLU A 302 -34.63 10.22 -24.35
N MET A 303 -33.80 9.20 -24.11
CA MET A 303 -32.84 8.69 -25.09
C MET A 303 -33.53 8.22 -26.36
N VAL A 304 -34.59 7.42 -26.25
CA VAL A 304 -35.37 6.95 -27.42
C VAL A 304 -35.97 8.14 -28.17
N LYS A 305 -36.60 9.07 -27.45
CA LYS A 305 -37.19 10.29 -28.04
C LYS A 305 -36.15 11.16 -28.73
N ALA A 306 -34.98 11.33 -28.13
CA ALA A 306 -33.91 12.13 -28.71
C ALA A 306 -33.36 11.48 -30.00
N ILE A 307 -33.21 10.16 -30.01
CA ILE A 307 -32.79 9.42 -31.20
C ILE A 307 -33.75 9.68 -32.36
N GLU A 308 -35.05 9.53 -32.11
CA GLU A 308 -36.08 9.74 -33.13
C GLU A 308 -36.23 11.22 -33.53
N ARG A 309 -36.31 12.13 -32.56
CA ARG A 309 -36.56 13.56 -32.78
C ARG A 309 -35.45 14.24 -33.57
N TYR A 310 -34.20 13.88 -33.31
CA TYR A 310 -33.03 14.52 -33.91
C TYR A 310 -32.36 13.66 -34.98
N ASN A 311 -32.94 12.50 -35.34
CA ASN A 311 -32.36 11.54 -36.27
C ASN A 311 -30.91 11.20 -35.91
N VAL A 312 -30.66 10.84 -34.65
CA VAL A 312 -29.32 10.50 -34.16
C VAL A 312 -28.77 9.34 -34.99
N THR A 313 -27.56 9.51 -35.52
CA THR A 313 -26.87 8.49 -36.32
C THR A 313 -25.77 7.78 -35.56
N HIS A 314 -25.13 8.44 -34.59
CA HIS A 314 -24.03 7.87 -33.84
C HIS A 314 -24.30 7.96 -32.34
N PHE A 315 -24.02 6.88 -31.63
CA PHE A 315 -24.21 6.86 -30.18
C PHE A 315 -22.98 6.25 -29.46
N PRO A 316 -21.99 7.08 -29.11
CA PRO A 316 -20.87 6.69 -28.24
C PRO A 316 -21.35 6.52 -26.79
N LEU A 317 -21.07 5.36 -26.21
CA LEU A 317 -21.63 4.96 -24.93
C LEU A 317 -20.71 4.03 -24.12
N VAL A 318 -21.20 3.61 -22.96
CA VAL A 318 -20.55 2.66 -22.05
C VAL A 318 -21.45 1.43 -21.84
N PRO A 319 -20.95 0.28 -21.36
CA PRO A 319 -21.71 -0.97 -21.36
C PRO A 319 -23.12 -0.90 -20.72
N PRO A 320 -23.36 -0.21 -19.59
CA PRO A 320 -24.71 -0.07 -19.04
C PRO A 320 -25.69 0.66 -19.98
N LEU A 321 -25.20 1.61 -20.76
CA LEU A 321 -26.01 2.35 -21.74
C LEU A 321 -26.31 1.50 -22.97
N LEU A 322 -25.35 0.66 -23.40
CA LEU A 322 -25.59 -0.36 -24.44
C LEU A 322 -26.74 -1.28 -24.02
N MET A 323 -26.70 -1.79 -22.79
CA MET A 323 -27.77 -2.63 -22.25
C MET A 323 -29.11 -1.91 -22.20
N ALA A 324 -29.13 -0.64 -21.78
CA ALA A 324 -30.36 0.15 -21.73
C ALA A 324 -30.95 0.39 -23.13
N LEU A 325 -30.10 0.71 -24.12
CA LEU A 325 -30.47 0.86 -25.53
C LEU A 325 -31.07 -0.44 -26.08
N THR A 326 -30.35 -1.57 -25.95
CA THR A 326 -30.80 -2.88 -26.41
C THR A 326 -32.12 -3.29 -25.74
N ARG A 327 -32.28 -3.04 -24.43
CA ARG A 327 -33.52 -3.33 -23.72
C ARG A 327 -34.70 -2.55 -24.28
N ARG A 328 -34.56 -1.23 -24.46
CA ARG A 328 -35.64 -0.39 -25.02
C ARG A 328 -35.99 -0.82 -26.44
N ALA A 329 -34.99 -1.17 -27.25
CA ALA A 329 -35.22 -1.69 -28.58
C ALA A 329 -36.03 -3.01 -28.57
N LYS A 330 -35.72 -3.95 -27.66
CA LYS A 330 -36.50 -5.19 -27.43
C LYS A 330 -37.93 -4.93 -26.93
N GLU A 331 -38.14 -3.88 -26.14
CA GLU A 331 -39.45 -3.47 -25.61
C GLU A 331 -40.35 -2.75 -26.66
N GLY A 332 -39.94 -2.71 -27.93
CA GLY A 332 -40.74 -2.18 -29.04
C GLY A 332 -40.25 -0.84 -29.60
N ALA A 333 -39.20 -0.25 -29.04
CA ALA A 333 -38.66 1.04 -29.51
C ALA A 333 -37.69 0.95 -30.70
N SER A 334 -37.44 -0.26 -31.25
CA SER A 334 -36.52 -0.46 -32.38
C SER A 334 -36.89 0.42 -33.59
N SER A 335 -38.19 0.66 -33.83
CA SER A 335 -38.65 1.53 -34.92
C SER A 335 -38.23 3.00 -34.78
N SER A 336 -38.11 3.50 -33.56
CA SER A 336 -37.62 4.86 -33.23
C SER A 336 -36.10 5.00 -33.39
N MET A 337 -35.36 3.90 -33.62
CA MET A 337 -33.90 3.87 -33.66
C MET A 337 -33.31 3.66 -35.07
N LYS A 338 -34.15 3.72 -36.13
CA LYS A 338 -33.74 3.46 -37.53
C LYS A 338 -32.68 4.42 -38.09
N SER A 339 -32.54 5.60 -37.49
CA SER A 339 -31.52 6.57 -37.90
C SER A 339 -30.12 6.17 -37.44
N LEU A 340 -29.99 5.30 -36.44
CA LEU A 340 -28.70 4.86 -35.92
C LEU A 340 -27.92 4.12 -37.01
N LYS A 341 -26.72 4.62 -37.31
CA LYS A 341 -25.73 4.01 -38.18
C LYS A 341 -24.67 3.27 -37.38
N GLN A 342 -24.28 3.82 -36.22
CA GLN A 342 -23.21 3.26 -35.41
C GLN A 342 -23.41 3.50 -33.91
N VAL A 343 -23.08 2.48 -33.13
CA VAL A 343 -22.92 2.54 -31.68
C VAL A 343 -21.45 2.24 -31.36
N SER A 344 -20.83 3.06 -30.53
CA SER A 344 -19.47 2.77 -30.06
C SER A 344 -19.43 2.59 -28.55
N CYS A 345 -18.66 1.61 -28.07
CA CYS A 345 -18.57 1.31 -26.64
C CYS A 345 -17.12 1.37 -26.14
N GLY A 346 -16.91 1.99 -24.99
CA GLY A 346 -15.58 2.12 -24.37
C GLY A 346 -15.62 2.16 -22.85
N ALA A 347 -14.49 2.58 -22.26
CA ALA A 347 -14.24 2.75 -20.83
C ALA A 347 -14.24 1.47 -19.97
N ALA A 348 -15.04 0.46 -20.30
CA ALA A 348 -15.12 -0.81 -19.58
C ALA A 348 -15.31 -2.00 -20.54
N PRO A 349 -14.89 -3.22 -20.15
CA PRO A 349 -15.12 -4.42 -20.95
C PRO A 349 -16.61 -4.65 -21.23
N VAL A 350 -16.93 -5.07 -22.45
CA VAL A 350 -18.29 -5.46 -22.86
C VAL A 350 -18.39 -6.98 -22.82
N ASN A 351 -19.49 -7.49 -22.26
CA ASN A 351 -19.76 -8.93 -22.29
C ASN A 351 -20.11 -9.37 -23.72
N PRO A 352 -19.50 -10.44 -24.27
CA PRO A 352 -19.86 -10.99 -25.59
C PRO A 352 -21.36 -11.19 -25.79
N LYS A 353 -22.09 -11.65 -24.76
CA LYS A 353 -23.55 -11.82 -24.84
C LYS A 353 -24.29 -10.49 -25.06
N SER A 354 -23.81 -9.39 -24.48
CA SER A 354 -24.40 -8.07 -24.69
C SER A 354 -24.19 -7.56 -26.11
N ILE A 355 -23.07 -7.94 -26.74
CA ILE A 355 -22.78 -7.64 -28.16
C ILE A 355 -23.73 -8.46 -29.04
N GLU A 356 -23.85 -9.76 -28.79
CA GLU A 356 -24.77 -10.65 -29.51
C GLU A 356 -26.24 -10.18 -29.38
N ASP A 357 -26.68 -9.84 -28.17
CA ASP A 357 -28.00 -9.30 -27.90
C ASP A 357 -28.27 -7.99 -28.65
N PHE A 358 -27.25 -7.12 -28.76
CA PHE A 358 -27.34 -5.87 -29.50
C PHE A 358 -27.56 -6.16 -31.00
N PHE A 359 -26.74 -7.01 -31.61
CA PHE A 359 -26.88 -7.35 -33.04
C PHE A 359 -28.20 -8.04 -33.37
N HIS A 360 -28.68 -8.93 -32.51
CA HIS A 360 -30.00 -9.53 -32.71
C HIS A 360 -31.14 -8.50 -32.68
N THR A 361 -30.97 -7.40 -31.96
CA THR A 361 -32.02 -6.40 -31.75
C THR A 361 -31.93 -5.25 -32.76
N LEU A 362 -30.72 -4.87 -33.16
CA LEU A 362 -30.41 -3.75 -34.04
C LEU A 362 -29.38 -4.20 -35.10
N PRO A 363 -29.75 -5.10 -36.04
CA PRO A 363 -28.83 -5.74 -36.97
C PRO A 363 -28.20 -4.79 -37.99
N ASP A 364 -28.85 -3.66 -38.29
CA ASP A 364 -28.40 -2.68 -39.28
C ASP A 364 -27.46 -1.61 -38.69
N VAL A 365 -27.16 -1.68 -37.39
CA VAL A 365 -26.35 -0.68 -36.68
C VAL A 365 -24.94 -1.23 -36.46
N ASP A 366 -23.94 -0.52 -36.96
CA ASP A 366 -22.53 -0.86 -36.74
C ASP A 366 -22.17 -0.77 -35.25
N PHE A 367 -21.36 -1.71 -34.75
CA PHE A 367 -20.87 -1.70 -33.37
C PHE A 367 -19.35 -1.72 -33.34
N ILE A 368 -18.74 -0.68 -32.78
CA ILE A 368 -17.29 -0.61 -32.59
C ILE A 368 -16.92 -0.45 -31.11
N GLN A 369 -15.74 -0.92 -30.73
CA GLN A 369 -15.18 -0.67 -29.41
C GLN A 369 -13.95 0.23 -29.49
N GLY A 370 -13.55 0.79 -28.35
CA GLY A 370 -12.30 1.57 -28.25
C GLY A 370 -11.67 1.47 -26.88
N TYR A 371 -10.35 1.59 -26.86
CA TYR A 371 -9.56 1.63 -25.64
C TYR A 371 -8.72 2.92 -25.57
N GLY A 372 -8.72 3.52 -24.39
CA GLY A 372 -7.91 4.69 -24.06
C GLY A 372 -8.01 4.97 -22.56
N MET A 373 -7.13 5.82 -22.07
CA MET A 373 -7.09 6.25 -20.67
C MET A 373 -6.84 7.75 -20.56
N THR A 374 -7.01 8.30 -19.36
CA THR A 374 -6.80 9.73 -19.12
C THR A 374 -5.35 10.14 -19.43
N GLU A 375 -4.41 9.30 -19.02
CA GLU A 375 -2.97 9.46 -19.20
C GLU A 375 -2.53 9.32 -20.68
N SER A 376 -3.42 8.86 -21.57
CA SER A 376 -3.18 8.79 -23.02
C SER A 376 -4.07 9.74 -23.82
N THR A 377 -4.74 10.70 -23.16
CA THR A 377 -5.68 11.64 -23.80
C THR A 377 -6.80 10.93 -24.57
N ALA A 378 -7.24 9.77 -24.05
CA ALA A 378 -8.16 8.82 -24.69
C ALA A 378 -7.64 8.12 -25.97
N ILE A 379 -6.40 8.36 -26.40
CA ILE A 379 -5.81 7.68 -27.57
C ILE A 379 -5.26 6.31 -27.13
N GLY A 380 -5.63 5.27 -27.85
CA GLY A 380 -5.10 3.92 -27.65
C GLY A 380 -5.41 3.08 -28.87
N THR A 381 -6.53 2.36 -28.83
CA THR A 381 -7.03 1.57 -29.97
C THR A 381 -8.47 1.93 -30.30
N ARG A 382 -8.84 1.74 -31.57
CA ARG A 382 -10.20 1.99 -32.07
C ARG A 382 -10.60 0.92 -33.08
N GLY A 383 -11.82 0.41 -32.93
CA GLY A 383 -12.41 -0.54 -33.86
C GLY A 383 -12.89 0.17 -35.13
N TYR A 384 -12.82 -0.54 -36.26
CA TYR A 384 -13.34 -0.10 -37.54
C TYR A 384 -14.01 -1.30 -38.20
N ASN A 385 -15.26 -1.14 -38.61
CA ASN A 385 -15.94 -2.15 -39.40
C ASN A 385 -16.13 -1.61 -40.82
N THR A 386 -15.24 -2.03 -41.70
CA THR A 386 -15.24 -1.73 -43.14
C THR A 386 -15.35 -3.04 -43.91
N GLU A 387 -15.46 -3.01 -45.24
CA GLU A 387 -15.47 -4.25 -46.05
C GLU A 387 -14.27 -5.17 -45.78
N LYS A 388 -13.13 -4.61 -45.35
CA LYS A 388 -11.86 -5.33 -45.15
C LYS A 388 -11.52 -5.67 -43.71
N LEU A 389 -12.17 -5.02 -42.73
CA LEU A 389 -11.85 -5.13 -41.32
C LEU A 389 -13.15 -5.29 -40.54
N HIS A 390 -13.25 -6.36 -39.75
CA HIS A 390 -14.47 -6.66 -39.02
C HIS A 390 -14.15 -7.45 -37.76
N ASN A 391 -14.21 -6.81 -36.59
CA ASN A 391 -14.02 -7.50 -35.32
C ASN A 391 -14.70 -6.76 -34.17
N TYR A 392 -15.89 -7.22 -33.83
CA TYR A 392 -16.72 -6.63 -32.78
C TYR A 392 -16.27 -6.95 -31.37
N SER A 393 -15.49 -8.02 -31.19
CA SER A 393 -15.06 -8.51 -29.88
C SER A 393 -13.80 -7.81 -29.35
N SER A 394 -12.98 -7.27 -30.26
CA SER A 394 -11.77 -6.54 -29.94
C SER A 394 -12.04 -5.08 -29.58
N VAL A 395 -11.15 -4.48 -28.78
CA VAL A 395 -11.12 -3.01 -28.55
C VAL A 395 -10.45 -2.24 -29.70
N GLY A 396 -10.11 -2.92 -30.80
CA GLY A 396 -9.70 -2.33 -32.07
C GLY A 396 -8.20 -2.36 -32.36
N LEU A 397 -7.82 -1.59 -33.37
CA LEU A 397 -6.44 -1.46 -33.87
C LEU A 397 -5.76 -0.24 -33.24
N LEU A 398 -4.44 -0.31 -33.09
CA LEU A 398 -3.63 0.79 -32.57
C LEU A 398 -3.75 2.04 -33.44
N ALA A 399 -4.06 3.19 -32.82
CA ALA A 399 -4.23 4.46 -33.51
C ALA A 399 -2.95 4.89 -34.25
N PRO A 400 -3.04 5.65 -35.36
CA PRO A 400 -1.87 6.23 -36.02
C PRO A 400 -0.96 6.98 -35.04
N ASN A 401 0.34 6.94 -35.31
CA ASN A 401 1.39 7.57 -34.50
C ASN A 401 1.56 7.00 -33.08
N MET A 402 0.80 5.98 -32.70
CA MET A 402 0.99 5.24 -31.46
C MET A 402 1.83 3.98 -31.69
N GLN A 403 2.61 3.65 -30.66
CA GLN A 403 3.33 2.39 -30.51
C GLN A 403 2.88 1.72 -29.22
N ALA A 404 2.99 0.40 -29.17
CA ALA A 404 2.72 -0.37 -27.97
C ALA A 404 3.78 -1.44 -27.73
N LYS A 405 3.87 -1.88 -26.48
CA LYS A 405 4.56 -3.10 -26.08
C LYS A 405 3.62 -3.91 -25.20
N VAL A 406 3.71 -5.22 -25.29
CA VAL A 406 3.09 -6.13 -24.34
C VAL A 406 4.22 -6.75 -23.54
N VAL A 407 4.23 -6.56 -22.22
CA VAL A 407 5.39 -6.90 -21.36
C VAL A 407 4.99 -7.91 -20.30
N ASP A 408 5.76 -8.98 -20.14
CA ASP A 408 5.58 -9.91 -19.03
C ASP A 408 5.88 -9.20 -17.71
N TRP A 409 4.87 -9.07 -16.85
CA TRP A 409 4.93 -8.34 -15.59
C TRP A 409 5.80 -9.02 -14.51
N ILE A 410 6.37 -10.19 -14.79
CA ILE A 410 7.31 -10.91 -13.92
C ILE A 410 8.74 -10.76 -14.44
N THR A 411 8.96 -11.02 -15.73
CA THR A 411 10.31 -11.05 -16.33
C THR A 411 10.73 -9.69 -16.90
N GLY A 412 9.79 -8.79 -17.16
CA GLY A 412 10.02 -7.52 -17.84
C GLY A 412 10.31 -7.67 -19.34
N SER A 413 10.11 -8.87 -19.91
CA SER A 413 10.39 -9.16 -21.32
C SER A 413 9.22 -8.74 -22.20
N THR A 414 9.51 -8.22 -23.39
CA THR A 414 8.48 -7.99 -24.41
C THR A 414 7.94 -9.30 -24.95
N LEU A 415 6.65 -9.31 -25.29
CA LEU A 415 5.91 -10.48 -25.71
C LEU A 415 5.42 -10.33 -27.15
N ALA A 416 5.46 -11.43 -27.90
CA ALA A 416 4.97 -11.52 -29.28
C ALA A 416 3.43 -11.57 -29.33
N PRO A 417 2.82 -11.42 -30.53
CA PRO A 417 1.38 -11.57 -30.69
C PRO A 417 0.84 -12.85 -30.03
N ASN A 418 -0.42 -12.81 -29.62
CA ASN A 418 -1.14 -13.85 -28.86
C ASN A 418 -0.60 -14.17 -27.47
N CYS A 419 0.39 -13.42 -26.98
CA CYS A 419 0.90 -13.57 -25.62
C CYS A 419 0.36 -12.45 -24.72
N MET A 420 -0.20 -12.83 -23.56
CA MET A 420 -0.76 -11.89 -22.59
C MET A 420 0.32 -11.24 -21.73
N GLY A 421 0.29 -9.91 -21.62
CA GLY A 421 1.22 -9.10 -20.82
C GLY A 421 0.59 -7.78 -20.37
N GLU A 422 1.34 -6.96 -19.65
CA GLU A 422 0.98 -5.57 -19.39
C GLU A 422 1.10 -4.76 -20.68
N LEU A 423 0.06 -4.00 -21.02
CA LEU A 423 0.08 -3.09 -22.17
C LEU A 423 0.84 -1.81 -21.80
N TRP A 424 1.84 -1.47 -22.58
CA TRP A 424 2.54 -0.18 -22.51
C TRP A 424 2.31 0.59 -23.79
N LEU A 425 2.01 1.88 -23.70
CA LEU A 425 1.71 2.75 -24.85
C LEU A 425 2.71 3.88 -24.99
N CYS A 426 3.10 4.24 -26.21
CA CYS A 426 3.94 5.39 -26.49
C CYS A 426 3.36 6.16 -27.68
N GLY A 427 3.36 7.49 -27.62
CA GLY A 427 2.91 8.34 -28.72
C GLY A 427 2.44 9.72 -28.27
N PRO A 428 1.97 10.56 -29.20
CA PRO A 428 1.73 11.99 -28.96
C PRO A 428 0.52 12.26 -28.04
N GLY A 429 -0.34 11.27 -27.78
CA GLY A 429 -1.43 11.37 -26.81
C GLY A 429 -1.00 11.18 -25.35
N VAL A 430 0.22 10.70 -25.08
CA VAL A 430 0.69 10.44 -23.72
C VAL A 430 0.84 11.76 -22.96
N MET A 431 0.32 11.79 -21.74
CA MET A 431 0.33 12.95 -20.84
C MET A 431 1.75 13.48 -20.60
N LYS A 432 1.84 14.74 -20.16
CA LYS A 432 3.10 15.34 -19.70
C LYS A 432 3.59 14.73 -18.38
N GLY A 433 2.67 14.30 -17.52
CA GLY A 433 2.95 13.72 -16.21
C GLY A 433 1.85 14.00 -15.19
N TYR A 434 2.06 13.60 -13.94
CA TYR A 434 1.16 13.90 -12.84
C TYR A 434 1.53 15.21 -12.13
N LEU A 435 0.52 16.03 -11.82
CA LEU A 435 0.64 17.29 -11.10
C LEU A 435 1.30 17.07 -9.74
N ASN A 436 2.38 17.82 -9.48
CA ASN A 436 3.14 17.80 -8.23
C ASN A 436 3.58 16.38 -7.77
N ASN A 437 3.70 15.42 -8.69
CA ASN A 437 4.00 14.03 -8.35
C ASN A 437 4.98 13.38 -9.35
N LEU A 438 6.26 13.75 -9.23
CA LEU A 438 7.33 13.26 -10.10
C LEU A 438 7.58 11.76 -9.92
N GLU A 439 7.45 11.23 -8.71
CA GLU A 439 7.64 9.80 -8.42
C GLU A 439 6.58 8.96 -9.14
N ALA A 440 5.30 9.33 -9.01
CA ALA A 440 4.22 8.68 -9.75
C ALA A 440 4.45 8.77 -11.27
N THR A 441 4.95 9.91 -11.75
CA THR A 441 5.23 10.12 -13.18
C THR A 441 6.30 9.14 -13.66
N LYS A 442 7.45 9.07 -12.99
CA LYS A 442 8.55 8.15 -13.35
C LYS A 442 8.21 6.67 -13.18
N SER A 443 7.28 6.35 -12.28
CA SER A 443 6.80 4.96 -12.12
C SER A 443 5.78 4.54 -13.18
N THR A 444 5.18 5.50 -13.89
CA THR A 444 4.10 5.24 -14.88
C THR A 444 4.57 5.50 -16.31
N ILE A 445 5.50 6.43 -16.53
CA ILE A 445 6.14 6.68 -17.83
C ILE A 445 7.63 6.37 -17.69
N ASP A 446 8.12 5.42 -18.47
CA ASP A 446 9.54 5.04 -18.45
C ASP A 446 10.44 6.08 -19.16
N ASP A 447 11.76 5.89 -19.05
CA ASP A 447 12.75 6.77 -19.68
C ASP A 447 12.68 6.74 -21.22
N ASN A 448 12.01 5.75 -21.81
CA ASN A 448 11.78 5.63 -23.26
C ASN A 448 10.46 6.25 -23.71
N GLY A 449 9.70 6.86 -22.80
CA GLY A 449 8.40 7.50 -23.08
C GLY A 449 7.20 6.55 -23.14
N TYR A 450 7.35 5.29 -22.70
CA TYR A 450 6.26 4.33 -22.63
C TYR A 450 5.45 4.51 -21.34
N LEU A 451 4.15 4.75 -21.51
CA LEU A 451 3.12 4.76 -20.49
C LEU A 451 2.73 3.32 -20.12
N HIS A 452 3.04 2.91 -18.90
CA HIS A 452 2.62 1.63 -18.33
C HIS A 452 1.16 1.72 -17.90
N THR A 453 0.27 1.03 -18.61
CA THR A 453 -1.19 1.21 -18.42
C THR A 453 -1.71 0.50 -17.17
N GLY A 454 -1.04 -0.57 -16.71
CA GLY A 454 -1.57 -1.48 -15.70
C GLY A 454 -2.70 -2.40 -16.19
N ASP A 455 -3.04 -2.36 -17.48
CA ASP A 455 -4.02 -3.25 -18.12
C ASP A 455 -3.31 -4.48 -18.71
N ILE A 456 -3.88 -5.67 -18.52
CA ILE A 456 -3.41 -6.92 -19.13
C ILE A 456 -4.11 -7.10 -20.47
N ALA A 457 -3.32 -7.24 -21.53
CA ALA A 457 -3.81 -7.36 -22.88
C ALA A 457 -2.89 -8.23 -23.75
N TYR A 458 -3.38 -8.55 -24.95
CA TYR A 458 -2.58 -9.10 -26.04
C TYR A 458 -3.08 -8.57 -27.38
N PHE A 459 -2.22 -8.57 -28.39
CA PHE A 459 -2.61 -8.35 -29.79
C PHE A 459 -2.70 -9.71 -30.50
N ASP A 460 -3.71 -9.94 -31.35
CA ASP A 460 -3.77 -11.13 -32.21
C ASP A 460 -2.86 -11.02 -33.46
N GLU A 461 -2.86 -12.05 -34.32
CA GLU A 461 -2.05 -12.06 -35.56
C GLU A 461 -2.55 -11.07 -36.62
N GLU A 462 -3.71 -10.48 -36.42
CA GLU A 462 -4.28 -9.43 -37.26
C GLU A 462 -3.99 -8.02 -36.71
N GLY A 463 -3.44 -7.91 -35.50
CA GLY A 463 -3.08 -6.66 -34.83
C GLY A 463 -4.23 -6.03 -34.02
N TYR A 464 -5.29 -6.77 -33.73
CA TYR A 464 -6.39 -6.35 -32.86
C TYR A 464 -6.02 -6.55 -31.39
N LEU A 465 -6.32 -5.55 -30.57
CA LEU A 465 -6.07 -5.59 -29.13
C LEU A 465 -7.24 -6.23 -28.38
N TYR A 466 -6.94 -7.10 -27.42
CA TYR A 466 -7.90 -7.64 -26.46
C TYR A 466 -7.43 -7.31 -25.05
N VAL A 467 -8.26 -6.61 -24.28
CA VAL A 467 -8.00 -6.29 -22.88
C VAL A 467 -8.70 -7.31 -22.00
N ILE A 468 -7.94 -8.03 -21.17
CA ILE A 468 -8.40 -9.20 -20.42
C ILE A 468 -8.70 -8.85 -18.97
N ASP A 469 -7.77 -8.17 -18.30
CA ASP A 469 -7.87 -7.86 -16.88
C ASP A 469 -7.02 -6.62 -16.54
N ARG A 470 -6.98 -6.23 -15.28
CA ARG A 470 -6.02 -5.25 -14.75
C ARG A 470 -5.04 -5.94 -13.81
N LEU A 471 -3.77 -5.51 -13.86
CA LEU A 471 -2.81 -5.79 -12.78
C LEU A 471 -3.20 -5.14 -11.45
N LYS A 472 -4.16 -4.20 -11.49
CA LYS A 472 -4.44 -3.24 -10.42
C LYS A 472 -5.89 -3.29 -9.98
N GLU A 473 -6.08 -3.05 -8.69
CA GLU A 473 -7.38 -3.01 -8.03
C GLU A 473 -8.06 -1.66 -8.36
N THR A 474 -8.80 -1.55 -9.47
CA THR A 474 -9.67 -0.40 -9.75
C THR A 474 -11.06 -0.90 -10.11
N ILE A 475 -12.09 -0.35 -9.46
CA ILE A 475 -13.47 -0.78 -9.62
C ILE A 475 -14.14 0.08 -10.69
N LYS A 476 -14.77 -0.53 -11.70
CA LYS A 476 -15.50 0.18 -12.76
C LYS A 476 -17.01 0.11 -12.54
N TYR A 477 -17.56 1.07 -11.79
CA TYR A 477 -19.01 1.17 -11.56
C TYR A 477 -19.67 2.03 -12.63
N LYS A 478 -20.49 1.43 -13.49
CA LYS A 478 -21.18 2.12 -14.60
C LYS A 478 -20.26 2.99 -15.47
N GLY A 479 -19.01 2.54 -15.68
CA GLY A 479 -17.98 3.28 -16.42
C GLY A 479 -17.15 4.28 -15.61
N PHE A 480 -17.55 4.61 -14.37
CA PHE A 480 -16.75 5.43 -13.45
C PHE A 480 -15.64 4.60 -12.81
N GLN A 481 -14.43 5.14 -12.80
CA GLN A 481 -13.30 4.53 -12.09
C GLN A 481 -13.36 4.89 -10.61
N ILE A 482 -13.33 3.87 -9.77
CA ILE A 482 -13.32 3.97 -8.31
C ILE A 482 -12.07 3.26 -7.81
N ALA A 483 -11.23 4.00 -7.12
CA ALA A 483 -10.13 3.43 -6.38
C ALA A 483 -10.63 2.72 -5.10
N PRO A 484 -10.33 1.43 -4.91
CA PRO A 484 -10.47 0.75 -3.63
C PRO A 484 -9.78 1.50 -2.49
N ALA A 485 -8.55 1.96 -2.71
CA ALA A 485 -7.77 2.66 -1.69
C ALA A 485 -8.43 3.95 -1.21
N ASP A 486 -9.13 4.70 -2.08
CA ASP A 486 -9.93 5.87 -1.67
C ASP A 486 -11.02 5.45 -0.65
N LEU A 487 -11.69 4.33 -0.91
CA LEU A 487 -12.74 3.80 -0.05
C LEU A 487 -12.19 3.14 1.21
N GLU A 488 -11.06 2.45 1.12
CA GLU A 488 -10.33 1.89 2.25
C GLU A 488 -9.85 2.97 3.19
N ALA A 489 -9.31 4.08 2.67
CA ALA A 489 -8.90 5.22 3.47
C ALA A 489 -10.08 5.85 4.23
N VAL A 490 -11.23 6.01 3.56
CA VAL A 490 -12.47 6.46 4.22
C VAL A 490 -12.90 5.45 5.30
N LEU A 491 -12.91 4.15 5.00
CA LEU A 491 -13.28 3.11 5.97
C LEU A 491 -12.35 3.09 7.19
N VAL A 492 -11.04 3.14 6.99
CA VAL A 492 -10.03 3.14 8.07
C VAL A 492 -10.09 4.43 8.90
N SER A 493 -10.62 5.53 8.35
CA SER A 493 -10.87 6.75 9.13
C SER A 493 -12.01 6.59 10.16
N HIS A 494 -12.85 5.56 10.04
CA HIS A 494 -13.91 5.30 11.01
C HIS A 494 -13.29 4.82 12.34
N PRO A 495 -13.64 5.44 13.49
CA PRO A 495 -13.02 5.12 14.77
C PRO A 495 -13.18 3.64 15.16
N ASP A 496 -14.25 2.96 14.75
CA ASP A 496 -14.47 1.53 15.08
C ASP A 496 -13.91 0.52 14.07
N ILE A 497 -13.24 0.96 13.01
CA ILE A 497 -12.66 0.09 11.97
C ILE A 497 -11.13 0.07 12.14
N ILE A 498 -10.54 -1.13 12.17
CA ILE A 498 -9.09 -1.34 12.32
C ILE A 498 -8.42 -1.41 10.95
N ASP A 499 -9.03 -2.15 10.03
CA ASP A 499 -8.48 -2.45 8.71
C ASP A 499 -9.65 -2.68 7.75
N ALA A 500 -9.44 -2.37 6.48
CA ALA A 500 -10.43 -2.57 5.46
C ALA A 500 -9.78 -2.89 4.11
N ALA A 501 -10.46 -3.70 3.32
CA ALA A 501 -10.16 -3.87 1.91
C ALA A 501 -11.43 -3.70 1.09
N VAL A 502 -11.33 -3.09 -0.07
CA VAL A 502 -12.46 -2.88 -0.97
C VAL A 502 -12.16 -3.57 -2.30
N ILE A 503 -13.14 -4.28 -2.85
CA ILE A 503 -13.02 -4.91 -4.16
C ILE A 503 -14.23 -4.60 -5.02
N GLY A 504 -14.06 -4.75 -6.33
CA GLY A 504 -15.18 -4.79 -7.26
C GLY A 504 -15.82 -6.18 -7.22
N ALA A 505 -17.10 -6.25 -6.89
CA ALA A 505 -17.89 -7.46 -7.12
C ALA A 505 -18.69 -7.30 -8.42
N ARG A 506 -18.74 -8.35 -9.24
CA ARG A 506 -19.54 -8.34 -10.48
C ARG A 506 -21.01 -8.06 -10.20
N ASP A 507 -21.61 -7.22 -11.03
CA ASP A 507 -23.02 -6.83 -10.98
C ASP A 507 -23.55 -6.72 -12.41
N GLU A 508 -24.71 -7.30 -12.69
CA GLU A 508 -25.26 -7.37 -14.05
C GLU A 508 -25.65 -6.00 -14.62
N GLU A 509 -26.02 -5.03 -13.78
CA GLU A 509 -26.49 -3.72 -14.23
C GLU A 509 -25.36 -2.66 -14.21
N ALA A 510 -24.47 -2.76 -13.22
CA ALA A 510 -23.41 -1.78 -13.00
C ALA A 510 -22.03 -2.19 -13.56
N GLY A 511 -21.89 -3.44 -14.03
CA GLY A 511 -20.60 -4.06 -14.34
C GLY A 511 -19.91 -4.53 -13.06
N GLU A 512 -19.48 -3.58 -12.23
CA GLU A 512 -18.92 -3.86 -10.90
C GLU A 512 -19.53 -2.94 -9.85
N ILE A 513 -19.68 -3.44 -8.62
CA ILE A 513 -20.09 -2.67 -7.44
C ILE A 513 -19.00 -2.69 -6.36
N PRO A 514 -18.75 -1.58 -5.63
CA PRO A 514 -17.81 -1.58 -4.52
C PRO A 514 -18.32 -2.39 -3.33
N VAL A 515 -17.52 -3.37 -2.90
CA VAL A 515 -17.79 -4.24 -1.76
C VAL A 515 -16.64 -4.14 -0.77
N ALA A 516 -16.93 -3.86 0.49
CA ALA A 516 -15.94 -3.73 1.55
C ALA A 516 -15.86 -4.97 2.43
N PHE A 517 -14.63 -5.38 2.76
CA PHE A 517 -14.31 -6.29 3.84
C PHE A 517 -13.72 -5.47 4.97
N VAL A 518 -14.30 -5.58 6.17
CA VAL A 518 -14.01 -4.69 7.29
C VAL A 518 -13.59 -5.50 8.52
N VAL A 519 -12.51 -5.09 9.15
CA VAL A 519 -12.06 -5.60 10.45
C VAL A 519 -12.48 -4.59 11.51
N LYS A 520 -13.34 -5.02 12.44
CA LYS A 520 -13.83 -4.16 13.52
C LYS A 520 -12.82 -4.08 14.66
N ARG A 521 -12.88 -2.99 15.42
CA ARG A 521 -12.21 -2.91 16.71
C ARG A 521 -12.88 -3.82 17.74
N ASP A 522 -12.06 -4.49 18.56
CA ASP A 522 -12.53 -5.39 19.61
C ASP A 522 -13.47 -4.65 20.57
N GLY A 523 -14.67 -5.22 20.78
CA GLY A 523 -15.71 -4.64 21.64
C GLY A 523 -16.67 -3.66 20.95
N CYS A 524 -16.47 -3.32 19.67
CA CYS A 524 -17.35 -2.37 18.95
C CYS A 524 -18.53 -3.05 18.23
N ALA A 525 -19.71 -2.46 18.40
CA ALA A 525 -20.98 -2.92 17.82
C ALA A 525 -21.37 -2.16 16.54
N VAL A 526 -20.43 -1.92 15.62
CA VAL A 526 -20.74 -1.28 14.33
C VAL A 526 -21.45 -2.27 13.40
N SER A 527 -22.58 -1.86 12.81
CA SER A 527 -23.35 -2.67 11.85
C SER A 527 -22.93 -2.41 10.39
N GLN A 528 -23.33 -3.28 9.46
CA GLN A 528 -23.06 -3.09 8.03
C GLN A 528 -23.69 -1.78 7.51
N THR A 529 -24.90 -1.47 7.98
CA THR A 529 -25.65 -0.27 7.59
C THR A 529 -24.95 1.00 8.07
N ASP A 530 -24.36 0.98 9.27
CA ASP A 530 -23.61 2.12 9.81
C ASP A 530 -22.36 2.41 8.97
N VAL A 531 -21.62 1.36 8.58
CA VAL A 531 -20.44 1.49 7.72
C VAL A 531 -20.83 2.04 6.34
N ILE A 532 -21.89 1.50 5.72
CA ILE A 532 -22.37 2.00 4.43
C ILE A 532 -22.82 3.47 4.55
N SER A 533 -23.56 3.81 5.60
CA SER A 533 -24.04 5.17 5.87
C SER A 533 -22.89 6.16 6.08
N PHE A 534 -21.88 5.76 6.86
CA PHE A 534 -20.69 6.54 7.12
C PHE A 534 -19.91 6.85 5.85
N VAL A 535 -19.67 5.85 5.01
CA VAL A 535 -18.99 6.03 3.72
C VAL A 535 -19.84 6.89 2.80
N THR A 536 -21.16 6.64 2.72
CA THR A 536 -22.09 7.38 1.85
C THR A 536 -22.08 8.88 2.12
N LYS A 537 -21.90 9.31 3.38
CA LYS A 537 -21.81 10.73 3.74
C LYS A 537 -20.54 11.42 3.25
N GLN A 538 -19.51 10.66 2.88
CA GLN A 538 -18.16 11.16 2.61
C GLN A 538 -17.69 10.93 1.18
N VAL A 539 -18.48 10.24 0.35
CA VAL A 539 -18.11 9.90 -1.03
C VAL A 539 -19.26 10.19 -2.00
N ALA A 540 -18.93 10.41 -3.27
CA ALA A 540 -19.94 10.58 -4.31
C ALA A 540 -20.85 9.34 -4.47
N PRO A 541 -22.09 9.48 -4.98
CA PRO A 541 -23.05 8.36 -5.06
C PRO A 541 -22.55 7.11 -5.80
N PHE A 542 -21.71 7.28 -6.82
CA PHE A 542 -21.11 6.17 -7.57
C PHE A 542 -20.04 5.42 -6.76
N LYS A 543 -19.31 6.10 -5.85
CA LYS A 543 -18.32 5.49 -4.96
C LYS A 543 -18.92 4.75 -3.75
N LYS A 544 -20.20 4.94 -3.45
CA LYS A 544 -20.82 4.34 -2.24
C LYS A 544 -20.63 2.81 -2.19
N ILE A 545 -20.25 2.31 -1.02
CA ILE A 545 -20.12 0.87 -0.79
C ILE A 545 -21.51 0.23 -0.80
N ARG A 546 -21.68 -0.82 -1.58
CA ARG A 546 -22.97 -1.51 -1.77
C ARG A 546 -23.15 -2.68 -0.81
N LYS A 547 -22.05 -3.33 -0.40
CA LYS A 547 -22.06 -4.45 0.55
C LYS A 547 -20.86 -4.37 1.49
N VAL A 548 -21.05 -4.76 2.75
CA VAL A 548 -19.99 -4.80 3.77
C VAL A 548 -19.96 -6.19 4.39
N TYR A 549 -18.78 -6.79 4.47
CA TYR A 549 -18.56 -8.08 5.12
C TYR A 549 -17.56 -7.92 6.26
N PHE A 550 -17.95 -8.31 7.47
CA PHE A 550 -17.02 -8.32 8.59
C PHE A 550 -16.09 -9.54 8.51
N ARG A 551 -14.81 -9.31 8.79
CA ARG A 551 -13.76 -10.33 8.84
C ARG A 551 -12.90 -10.14 10.08
N ALA A 552 -12.30 -11.22 10.55
CA ALA A 552 -11.31 -11.15 11.63
C ALA A 552 -9.98 -10.51 11.15
N SER A 553 -9.67 -10.62 9.86
CA SER A 553 -8.47 -10.04 9.22
C SER A 553 -8.67 -9.95 7.71
N ILE A 554 -7.95 -9.04 7.04
CA ILE A 554 -7.91 -8.94 5.58
C ILE A 554 -6.86 -9.91 4.99
N PRO A 555 -7.23 -10.81 4.05
CA PRO A 555 -6.28 -11.71 3.39
C PRO A 555 -5.40 -10.96 2.38
N ARG A 556 -4.07 -11.06 2.52
CA ARG A 556 -3.10 -10.51 1.56
C ARG A 556 -2.37 -11.66 0.84
N CYS A 557 -2.33 -11.65 -0.48
CA CYS A 557 -1.74 -12.73 -1.27
C CYS A 557 -0.20 -12.63 -1.26
N LYS A 558 0.50 -13.71 -0.89
CA LYS A 558 1.96 -13.84 -0.98
C LYS A 558 2.30 -14.77 -2.16
N ASN A 559 2.99 -14.27 -3.20
CA ASN A 559 3.37 -15.03 -4.42
C ASN A 559 4.44 -16.10 -4.15
N THR A 560 4.45 -17.21 -4.91
CA THR A 560 5.38 -18.36 -4.76
C THR A 560 6.81 -18.10 -5.23
N SER A 561 7.05 -17.31 -6.29
CA SER A 561 8.42 -16.84 -6.62
C SER A 561 8.96 -15.86 -5.56
N CYS A 562 8.07 -15.10 -4.93
CA CYS A 562 8.41 -14.23 -3.81
C CYS A 562 8.72 -15.06 -2.54
N LEU A 563 8.17 -16.26 -2.39
CA LEU A 563 8.53 -17.20 -1.32
C LEU A 563 9.96 -17.73 -1.50
N VAL A 564 10.38 -18.09 -2.71
CA VAL A 564 11.75 -18.57 -2.96
C VAL A 564 12.76 -17.43 -2.79
N PHE A 565 12.52 -16.29 -3.44
CA PHE A 565 13.38 -15.11 -3.28
C PHE A 565 13.40 -14.62 -1.84
N GLY A 566 12.24 -14.59 -1.18
CA GLY A 566 12.11 -14.24 0.23
C GLY A 566 12.82 -15.21 1.17
N ALA A 567 12.77 -16.52 0.88
CA ALA A 567 13.49 -17.54 1.64
C ALA A 567 15.01 -17.41 1.47
N VAL A 568 15.49 -17.20 0.24
CA VAL A 568 16.92 -16.97 -0.03
C VAL A 568 17.38 -15.68 0.64
N HIS A 569 16.61 -14.60 0.51
CA HIS A 569 16.92 -13.32 1.14
C HIS A 569 16.97 -13.44 2.67
N LEU A 570 16.03 -14.16 3.27
CA LEU A 570 16.05 -14.47 4.70
C LEU A 570 17.30 -15.27 5.09
N LEU A 571 17.64 -16.33 4.34
CA LEU A 571 18.81 -17.17 4.64
C LEU A 571 20.11 -16.39 4.57
N VAL A 572 20.30 -15.56 3.53
CA VAL A 572 21.51 -14.75 3.34
C VAL A 572 21.61 -13.68 4.41
N SER A 573 20.54 -12.91 4.64
CA SER A 573 20.53 -11.85 5.66
C SER A 573 20.76 -12.41 7.07
N LEU A 574 20.13 -13.53 7.42
CA LEU A 574 20.35 -14.21 8.71
C LEU A 574 21.78 -14.73 8.83
N GLY A 575 22.31 -15.37 7.77
CA GLY A 575 23.68 -15.88 7.72
C GLY A 575 24.72 -14.80 7.97
N ILE A 576 24.54 -13.60 7.39
CA ILE A 576 25.46 -12.46 7.59
C ILE A 576 25.42 -11.95 9.03
N ILE A 577 24.23 -11.83 9.65
CA ILE A 577 24.12 -11.42 11.06
C ILE A 577 24.82 -12.43 11.99
N LEU A 578 24.68 -13.73 11.72
CA LEU A 578 25.35 -14.79 12.47
C LEU A 578 26.87 -14.76 12.29
N ALA A 579 27.35 -14.54 11.06
CA ALA A 579 28.76 -14.40 10.77
C ALA A 579 29.37 -13.20 11.49
N MET A 580 28.68 -12.06 11.49
CA MET A 580 29.09 -10.85 12.19
C MET A 580 29.24 -11.08 13.70
N ASP A 581 28.28 -11.76 14.34
CA ASP A 581 28.38 -12.13 15.77
C ASP A 581 29.61 -13.00 16.06
N LYS A 582 29.85 -14.04 15.23
CA LYS A 582 31.03 -14.91 15.39
C LYS A 582 32.35 -14.15 15.23
N LEU A 583 32.45 -13.27 14.23
CA LEU A 583 33.65 -12.46 13.98
C LEU A 583 33.91 -11.50 15.13
N LEU A 584 32.88 -10.81 15.62
CA LEU A 584 33.00 -9.91 16.78
C LEU A 584 33.41 -10.68 18.04
N LYS A 585 32.79 -11.82 18.34
CA LYS A 585 33.21 -12.67 19.48
C LYS A 585 34.69 -13.04 19.39
N LYS A 586 35.17 -13.46 18.22
CA LYS A 586 36.58 -13.83 18.00
C LYS A 586 37.52 -12.64 18.23
N ALA A 587 37.22 -11.49 17.63
CA ALA A 587 38.03 -10.28 17.77
C ALA A 587 38.12 -9.80 19.23
N PHE A 588 37.03 -9.89 19.99
CA PHE A 588 36.98 -9.47 21.39
C PHE A 588 37.77 -10.39 22.31
N VAL A 589 37.73 -11.69 22.05
CA VAL A 589 38.54 -12.68 22.76
C VAL A 589 40.03 -12.44 22.49
N GLU A 590 40.43 -12.20 21.24
CA GLU A 590 41.80 -11.85 20.88
C GLU A 590 42.27 -10.55 21.54
N ALA A 591 41.36 -9.57 21.72
CA ALA A 591 41.64 -8.31 22.42
C ALA A 591 41.56 -8.40 23.95
N ALA A 592 41.34 -9.59 24.53
CA ALA A 592 41.17 -9.81 25.98
C ALA A 592 40.07 -8.95 26.64
N ILE A 593 39.05 -8.55 25.87
CA ILE A 593 37.94 -7.72 26.37
C ILE A 593 36.93 -8.64 27.08
N LYS A 594 36.76 -8.45 28.39
CA LYS A 594 35.83 -9.23 29.25
C LYS A 594 34.36 -8.77 29.19
N PHE A 595 34.07 -7.72 28.42
CA PHE A 595 32.71 -7.22 28.23
C PHE A 595 31.92 -8.13 27.26
N PRO A 596 30.59 -8.31 27.41
CA PRO A 596 29.81 -9.06 26.43
C PRO A 596 29.98 -8.47 25.03
N SER A 597 30.73 -9.17 24.18
CA SER A 597 31.17 -8.69 22.86
C SER A 597 30.00 -8.25 21.98
N ALA A 598 28.85 -8.92 22.08
CA ALA A 598 27.65 -8.59 21.33
C ALA A 598 27.04 -7.24 21.73
N LEU A 599 27.11 -6.87 23.01
CA LEU A 599 26.51 -5.63 23.53
C LEU A 599 27.33 -4.40 23.11
N PHE A 600 28.64 -4.55 23.02
CA PHE A 600 29.50 -3.54 22.40
C PHE A 600 29.36 -3.54 20.87
N GLY A 601 29.27 -4.73 20.26
CA GLY A 601 28.98 -4.92 18.84
C GLY A 601 27.72 -4.18 18.39
N MET A 602 26.65 -4.22 19.18
CA MET A 602 25.43 -3.46 18.93
C MET A 602 25.68 -1.95 18.80
N PHE A 603 26.47 -1.35 19.70
CA PHE A 603 26.82 0.08 19.61
C PHE A 603 27.72 0.38 18.42
N CYS A 604 28.69 -0.50 18.10
CA CYS A 604 29.50 -0.37 16.90
C CYS A 604 28.65 -0.39 15.62
N THR A 605 27.75 -1.37 15.48
CA THR A 605 26.85 -1.47 14.33
C THR A 605 25.97 -0.23 14.23
N PHE A 606 25.40 0.24 15.33
CA PHE A 606 24.60 1.46 15.36
C PHE A 606 25.40 2.72 14.98
N ALA A 607 26.64 2.84 15.46
CA ALA A 607 27.53 3.94 15.12
C ALA A 607 27.88 3.92 13.63
N VAL A 608 28.23 2.75 13.07
CA VAL A 608 28.50 2.58 11.64
C VAL A 608 27.29 2.95 10.80
N LEU A 609 26.09 2.49 11.17
CA LEU A 609 24.84 2.86 10.49
C LEU A 609 24.59 4.38 10.54
N THR A 610 24.84 5.00 11.69
CA THR A 610 24.66 6.46 11.87
C THR A 610 25.66 7.26 11.05
N ILE A 611 26.92 6.81 10.98
CA ILE A 611 27.94 7.42 10.13
C ILE A 611 27.53 7.25 8.65
N LEU A 612 27.09 6.06 8.26
CA LEU A 612 26.64 5.79 6.89
C LEU A 612 25.44 6.65 6.52
N ASP A 613 24.46 6.86 7.41
CA ASP A 613 23.33 7.76 7.20
C ASP A 613 23.76 9.22 7.00
N SER A 614 24.82 9.65 7.69
CA SER A 614 25.36 11.01 7.55
C SER A 614 26.14 11.23 6.24
N VAL A 615 26.74 10.18 5.68
CA VAL A 615 27.57 10.27 4.45
C VAL A 615 26.75 9.89 3.21
N VAL A 616 26.00 8.80 3.27
CA VAL A 616 25.19 8.23 2.18
C VAL A 616 23.84 7.70 2.71
N PRO A 617 22.82 8.55 2.90
CA PRO A 617 21.52 8.17 3.48
C PRO A 617 20.85 6.99 2.75
N LYS A 618 20.89 6.98 1.41
CA LYS A 618 20.31 5.92 0.58
C LYS A 618 20.97 4.56 0.81
N ALA A 619 22.28 4.52 1.12
CA ALA A 619 22.98 3.28 1.41
C ALA A 619 22.60 2.73 2.79
N ALA A 620 22.41 3.60 3.78
CA ALA A 620 21.93 3.20 5.10
C ALA A 620 20.50 2.63 5.04
N GLU A 621 19.61 3.25 4.26
CA GLU A 621 18.26 2.74 4.00
C GLU A 621 18.28 1.41 3.24
N GLY A 622 19.14 1.27 2.23
CA GLY A 622 19.34 0.01 1.51
C GLY A 622 19.80 -1.13 2.44
N LEU A 623 20.73 -0.85 3.36
CA LEU A 623 21.20 -1.84 4.33
C LEU A 623 20.09 -2.24 5.32
N MET A 624 19.27 -1.28 5.77
CA MET A 624 18.11 -1.55 6.61
C MET A 624 17.12 -2.48 5.93
N ASN A 625 16.76 -2.20 4.68
CA ASN A 625 15.80 -2.99 3.91
C ASN A 625 16.33 -4.40 3.61
N PHE A 626 17.63 -4.54 3.37
CA PHE A 626 18.28 -5.84 3.17
C PHE A 626 18.22 -6.75 4.41
N PHE A 627 18.43 -6.20 5.61
CA PHE A 627 18.37 -7.02 6.83
C PHE A 627 16.95 -7.20 7.38
N GLU A 628 15.95 -6.47 6.90
CA GLU A 628 14.59 -6.49 7.43
C GLU A 628 13.98 -7.90 7.59
N PRO A 629 14.11 -8.84 6.63
CA PRO A 629 13.59 -10.20 6.80
C PRO A 629 14.22 -10.95 7.97
N ALA A 630 15.55 -10.86 8.14
CA ALA A 630 16.25 -11.47 9.25
C ALA A 630 15.92 -10.79 10.59
N LEU A 631 15.78 -9.46 10.61
CA LEU A 631 15.38 -8.72 11.81
C LEU A 631 14.00 -9.18 12.29
N LEU A 632 13.02 -9.29 11.38
CA LEU A 632 11.68 -9.79 11.71
C LEU A 632 11.70 -11.25 12.18
N PHE A 633 12.54 -12.08 11.57
CA PHE A 633 12.72 -13.46 12.00
C PHE A 633 13.31 -13.54 13.43
N ILE A 634 14.38 -12.80 13.70
CA ILE A 634 15.02 -12.74 15.02
C ILE A 634 14.05 -12.23 16.07
N GLN A 635 13.31 -11.14 15.78
CA GLN A 635 12.31 -10.57 16.68
C GLN A 635 11.19 -11.56 17.03
N ARG A 636 10.76 -12.39 16.07
CA ARG A 636 9.72 -13.41 16.29
C ARG A 636 10.15 -14.47 17.31
N TRP A 637 11.43 -14.81 17.34
CA TRP A 637 12.02 -15.84 18.19
C TRP A 637 12.77 -15.30 19.41
N LEU A 638 12.84 -13.97 19.56
CA LEU A 638 13.57 -13.25 20.60
C LEU A 638 13.37 -13.80 22.03
N PRO A 639 12.15 -14.18 22.45
CA PRO A 639 11.94 -14.71 23.80
C PRO A 639 12.56 -16.10 24.05
N LEU A 640 12.75 -16.91 23.01
CA LEU A 640 13.24 -18.29 23.12
C LEU A 640 14.66 -18.36 23.69
N PHE A 641 15.47 -17.33 23.43
CA PHE A 641 16.88 -17.27 23.83
C PHE A 641 17.10 -17.13 25.34
N TYR A 642 16.06 -16.80 26.11
CA TYR A 642 16.12 -16.68 27.57
C TYR A 642 15.54 -17.90 28.31
N VAL A 643 14.91 -18.81 27.59
CA VAL A 643 14.32 -20.04 28.13
C VAL A 643 15.35 -20.94 28.84
N PRO A 644 16.62 -21.06 28.40
CA PRO A 644 17.54 -22.02 29.01
C PRO A 644 17.70 -21.87 30.52
N SER A 645 17.71 -20.64 31.04
CA SER A 645 17.82 -20.37 32.48
C SER A 645 16.56 -20.72 33.28
N LEU A 646 15.38 -20.76 32.63
CA LEU A 646 14.13 -21.18 33.27
C LEU A 646 14.02 -22.71 33.33
N VAL A 647 14.45 -23.41 32.28
CA VAL A 647 14.46 -24.88 32.23
C VAL A 647 15.33 -25.47 33.34
N VAL A 648 16.46 -24.83 33.65
CA VAL A 648 17.32 -25.28 34.75
C VAL A 648 17.03 -24.63 36.09
N LEU A 649 15.93 -23.87 36.20
CA LEU A 649 15.54 -23.24 37.45
C LEU A 649 15.44 -24.25 38.61
N PRO A 650 14.89 -25.48 38.44
CA PRO A 650 14.87 -26.48 39.50
C PRO A 650 16.26 -26.79 40.07
N LEU A 651 17.29 -26.87 39.22
CA LEU A 651 18.68 -27.09 39.64
C LEU A 651 19.27 -25.88 40.38
N ALA A 652 18.84 -24.66 40.03
CA ALA A 652 19.40 -23.43 40.58
C ALA A 652 18.86 -23.08 41.97
N VAL A 653 17.66 -23.54 42.33
CA VAL A 653 17.00 -23.22 43.61
C VAL A 653 16.99 -24.38 44.61
N LYS A 654 17.48 -25.56 44.22
CA LYS A 654 17.44 -26.77 45.07
C LYS A 654 18.09 -26.60 46.45
N ASP A 655 19.11 -25.74 46.54
CA ASP A 655 19.89 -25.50 47.75
C ASP A 655 19.41 -24.26 48.53
N VAL A 656 18.30 -23.62 48.13
CA VAL A 656 17.77 -22.41 48.78
C VAL A 656 16.66 -22.77 49.79
N PRO A 657 16.79 -22.40 51.07
CA PRO A 657 15.73 -22.62 52.06
C PRO A 657 14.42 -21.90 51.68
N ALA A 658 13.27 -22.55 51.91
CA ALA A 658 11.96 -22.02 51.54
C ALA A 658 11.66 -20.62 52.13
N ALA A 659 12.07 -20.36 53.38
CA ALA A 659 11.91 -19.06 54.03
C ALA A 659 12.71 -17.94 53.33
N SER A 660 13.94 -18.23 52.91
CA SER A 660 14.76 -17.32 52.10
C SER A 660 14.17 -17.14 50.71
N GLY A 661 13.61 -18.19 50.12
CA GLY A 661 12.89 -18.13 48.84
C GLY A 661 11.71 -17.15 48.86
N ALA A 662 10.89 -17.16 49.91
CA ALA A 662 9.78 -16.22 50.06
C ALA A 662 10.25 -14.75 50.18
N LYS A 663 11.32 -14.51 50.96
CA LYS A 663 11.96 -13.19 51.09
C LYS A 663 12.51 -12.68 49.76
N ILE A 664 13.17 -13.55 49.00
CA ILE A 664 13.65 -13.24 47.64
C ILE A 664 12.46 -12.85 46.76
N CYS A 665 11.37 -13.64 46.74
CA CYS A 665 10.18 -13.34 45.94
C CYS A 665 9.57 -11.96 46.28
N PHE A 666 9.54 -11.59 47.56
CA PHE A 666 9.07 -10.26 47.98
C PHE A 666 9.92 -9.13 47.38
N ILE A 667 11.26 -9.26 47.44
CA ILE A 667 12.20 -8.31 46.83
C ILE A 667 12.00 -8.27 45.31
N LEU A 668 11.77 -9.41 44.67
CA LEU A 668 11.57 -9.47 43.23
C LEU A 668 10.34 -8.70 42.80
N VAL A 669 9.18 -8.96 43.41
CA VAL A 669 7.91 -8.33 43.01
C VAL A 669 7.85 -6.86 43.43
N GLY A 670 8.12 -6.57 44.72
CA GLY A 670 8.07 -5.21 45.24
C GLY A 670 9.15 -4.32 44.65
N GLY A 671 10.38 -4.85 44.58
CA GLY A 671 11.51 -4.14 43.98
C GLY A 671 11.36 -3.96 42.47
N TRP A 672 10.72 -4.89 41.75
CA TRP A 672 10.43 -4.73 40.32
C TRP A 672 9.51 -3.53 40.08
N LEU A 673 8.40 -3.43 40.83
CA LEU A 673 7.45 -2.33 40.71
C LEU A 673 8.12 -0.99 41.04
N ALA A 674 8.95 -0.96 42.10
CA ALA A 674 9.70 0.22 42.47
C ALA A 674 10.66 0.68 41.36
N SER A 675 11.46 -0.24 40.80
CA SER A 675 12.38 0.07 39.69
C SER A 675 11.64 0.57 38.45
N LEU A 676 10.49 -0.03 38.12
CA LEU A 676 9.65 0.40 37.00
C LEU A 676 9.15 1.84 37.18
N CYS A 677 8.57 2.16 38.34
CA CYS A 677 8.06 3.48 38.64
C CYS A 677 9.17 4.54 38.62
N VAL A 678 10.30 4.26 39.30
CA VAL A 678 11.43 5.18 39.36
C VAL A 678 11.98 5.45 37.97
N ALA A 679 12.20 4.41 37.15
CA ALA A 679 12.71 4.58 35.79
C ALA A 679 11.77 5.43 34.91
N GLY A 680 10.46 5.12 34.90
CA GLY A 680 9.48 5.83 34.08
C GLY A 680 9.27 7.29 34.48
N PHE A 681 9.09 7.57 35.78
CA PHE A 681 8.92 8.94 36.26
C PHE A 681 10.20 9.77 36.16
N THR A 682 11.37 9.14 36.31
CA THR A 682 12.66 9.81 36.09
C THR A 682 12.81 10.25 34.64
N ALA A 683 12.46 9.40 33.67
CA ALA A 683 12.50 9.76 32.25
C ALA A 683 11.66 11.02 31.95
N ILE A 684 10.42 11.05 32.45
CA ILE A 684 9.53 12.21 32.27
C ILE A 684 10.08 13.46 32.97
N SER A 685 10.60 13.31 34.19
CA SER A 685 11.13 14.42 34.97
C SER A 685 12.38 15.03 34.32
N VAL A 686 13.30 14.18 33.85
CA VAL A 686 14.49 14.62 33.12
C VAL A 686 14.10 15.28 31.80
N ARG A 687 13.14 14.74 31.05
CA ARG A 687 12.61 15.36 29.82
C ARG A 687 12.13 16.79 30.06
N LYS A 688 11.34 17.00 31.12
CA LYS A 688 10.87 18.33 31.52
C LYS A 688 12.03 19.25 31.88
N MET A 689 13.06 18.73 32.54
CA MET A 689 14.25 19.50 32.91
C MET A 689 15.09 19.92 31.69
N VAL A 690 15.28 19.03 30.71
CA VAL A 690 16.04 19.32 29.47
C VAL A 690 15.21 20.01 28.39
N LYS A 691 13.91 20.22 28.61
CA LYS A 691 12.97 20.93 27.72
C LYS A 691 12.90 20.35 26.30
N THR A 692 12.96 19.02 26.17
CA THR A 692 12.83 18.34 24.87
C THR A 692 11.39 17.95 24.58
N GLU A 693 10.82 18.43 23.48
CA GLU A 693 9.48 18.01 23.04
C GLU A 693 9.51 16.64 22.35
N MET A 694 8.45 15.86 22.57
CA MET A 694 8.28 14.52 22.00
C MET A 694 7.74 14.60 20.57
N ILE A 695 8.39 13.89 19.65
CA ILE A 695 7.93 13.72 18.27
C ILE A 695 7.36 12.31 18.04
N PRO A 696 6.46 12.10 17.05
CA PRO A 696 5.96 10.77 16.73
C PRO A 696 7.08 9.80 16.38
N ALA A 697 7.00 8.56 16.89
CA ALA A 697 7.95 7.50 16.55
C ALA A 697 7.77 7.02 15.12
N GLU A 698 8.85 6.57 14.48
CA GLU A 698 8.76 5.97 13.14
C GLU A 698 8.04 4.61 13.22
N PRO A 699 7.15 4.27 12.26
CA PRO A 699 6.39 3.03 12.32
C PRO A 699 7.31 1.80 12.21
N MET A 700 7.05 0.78 13.03
CA MET A 700 7.82 -0.46 13.06
C MET A 700 6.95 -1.65 12.65
N ALA A 701 7.46 -2.50 11.76
CA ALA A 701 6.76 -3.70 11.31
C ALA A 701 6.67 -4.74 12.44
N LYS A 702 5.56 -5.49 12.47
CA LYS A 702 5.35 -6.58 13.44
C LYS A 702 5.64 -7.94 12.80
N PRO A 703 6.28 -8.89 13.52
CA PRO A 703 6.49 -10.24 13.02
C PRO A 703 5.15 -10.97 12.80
N SER A 704 5.12 -11.82 11.78
CA SER A 704 3.92 -12.61 11.45
C SER A 704 3.67 -13.74 12.47
N PRO A 705 2.39 -14.09 12.74
CA PRO A 705 2.05 -15.22 13.60
C PRO A 705 2.52 -16.55 13.00
N PHE A 706 2.70 -17.56 13.86
CA PHE A 706 3.07 -18.91 13.45
C PHE A 706 1.94 -19.61 12.71
N SER A 707 2.30 -20.38 11.68
CA SER A 707 1.38 -21.20 10.91
C SER A 707 1.14 -22.56 11.56
N SER A 708 0.00 -23.18 11.26
CA SER A 708 -0.29 -24.56 11.70
C SER A 708 0.70 -25.57 11.13
N LEU A 709 1.25 -25.31 9.94
CA LEU A 709 2.27 -26.16 9.33
C LEU A 709 3.55 -26.20 10.18
N GLU A 710 4.05 -25.03 10.62
CA GLU A 710 5.22 -24.95 11.51
C GLU A 710 5.00 -25.76 12.80
N MET A 711 3.80 -25.73 13.39
CA MET A 711 3.48 -26.53 14.59
C MET A 711 3.55 -28.04 14.32
N TRP A 712 2.97 -28.52 13.22
CA TRP A 712 3.00 -29.94 12.87
C TRP A 712 4.42 -30.44 12.58
N THR A 713 5.23 -29.63 11.88
CA THR A 713 6.63 -29.98 11.58
C THR A 713 7.44 -30.16 12.86
N TRP A 714 7.37 -29.21 13.80
CA TRP A 714 8.09 -29.32 15.07
C TRP A 714 7.59 -30.47 15.94
N SER A 715 6.30 -30.78 15.90
CA SER A 715 5.72 -31.93 16.62
C SER A 715 6.27 -33.26 16.09
N GLY A 716 6.40 -33.39 14.77
CA GLY A 716 7.02 -34.55 14.13
C GLY A 716 8.51 -34.71 14.51
N ILE A 717 9.27 -33.61 14.50
CA ILE A 717 10.69 -33.61 14.91
C ILE A 717 10.84 -34.06 16.36
N PHE A 718 10.01 -33.53 17.26
CA PHE A 718 10.01 -33.90 18.68
C PHE A 718 9.77 -35.39 18.87
N LEU A 719 8.70 -35.94 18.29
CA LEU A 719 8.35 -37.35 18.47
C LEU A 719 9.44 -38.29 17.93
N ALA A 720 9.93 -38.01 16.72
CA ALA A 720 10.97 -38.83 16.08
C ALA A 720 12.29 -38.82 16.87
N SER A 721 12.72 -37.65 17.33
CA SER A 721 13.97 -37.52 18.09
C SER A 721 13.86 -38.02 19.53
N PHE A 722 12.70 -37.89 20.18
CA PHE A 722 12.46 -38.43 21.52
C PHE A 722 12.54 -39.96 21.52
N VAL A 723 11.88 -40.61 20.55
CA VAL A 723 11.95 -42.07 20.38
C VAL A 723 13.39 -42.50 20.03
N GLY A 724 14.05 -41.80 19.11
CA GLY A 724 15.45 -42.07 18.77
C GLY A 724 16.38 -42.02 19.97
N ALA A 725 16.21 -41.03 20.85
CA ALA A 725 17.03 -40.88 22.06
C ALA A 725 16.79 -41.98 23.10
N LEU A 726 15.57 -42.52 23.19
CA LEU A 726 15.25 -43.62 24.11
C LEU A 726 15.88 -44.94 23.68
N TYR A 727 15.80 -45.27 22.39
CA TYR A 727 16.33 -46.54 21.88
C TYR A 727 17.85 -46.49 21.64
N TYR A 728 18.40 -45.33 21.32
CA TYR A 728 19.81 -45.16 20.97
C TYR A 728 20.45 -43.96 21.68
N PRO A 729 20.62 -43.99 23.01
CA PRO A 729 21.00 -42.82 23.83
C PRO A 729 22.36 -42.21 23.50
N THR A 730 23.22 -42.90 22.76
CA THR A 730 24.55 -42.43 22.35
C THR A 730 24.77 -42.43 20.84
N ALA A 731 23.72 -42.56 20.02
CA ALA A 731 23.82 -42.62 18.55
C ALA A 731 24.57 -41.43 17.94
N LEU A 732 24.51 -40.25 18.56
CA LEU A 732 25.20 -39.03 18.12
C LEU A 732 26.53 -38.77 18.86
N GLY A 733 27.05 -39.78 19.57
CA GLY A 733 28.34 -39.80 20.26
C GLY A 733 28.26 -39.65 21.78
N THR A 734 27.32 -38.84 22.28
CA THR A 734 27.12 -38.58 23.73
C THR A 734 25.63 -38.52 24.05
N SER A 735 25.27 -38.68 25.33
CA SER A 735 23.87 -38.59 25.75
C SER A 735 23.25 -37.22 25.49
N ALA A 736 23.96 -36.14 25.85
CA ALA A 736 23.56 -34.78 25.51
C ALA A 736 23.32 -34.54 24.00
N ARG A 737 24.21 -35.01 23.10
CA ARG A 737 24.00 -34.85 21.65
C ARG A 737 22.80 -35.60 21.12
N THR A 738 22.51 -36.77 21.67
CA THR A 738 21.32 -37.55 21.27
C THR A 738 20.04 -36.94 21.82
N CYS A 739 20.06 -36.40 23.04
CA CYS A 739 18.90 -35.74 23.66
C CYS A 739 18.63 -34.34 23.09
N LEU A 740 19.65 -33.70 22.52
CA LEU A 740 19.61 -32.34 22.00
C LEU A 740 18.42 -32.05 21.07
N PRO A 741 18.10 -32.84 20.02
CA PRO A 741 17.06 -32.48 19.07
C PRO A 741 15.65 -32.50 19.67
N PHE A 742 15.37 -33.43 20.59
CA PHE A 742 14.04 -33.49 21.23
C PHE A 742 13.89 -32.42 22.32
N LEU A 743 14.94 -32.13 23.08
CA LEU A 743 14.93 -31.06 24.07
C LEU A 743 14.76 -29.69 23.39
N LEU A 744 15.45 -29.46 22.28
CA LEU A 744 15.31 -28.23 21.48
C LEU A 744 13.90 -28.11 20.87
N SER A 745 13.39 -29.17 20.24
CA SER A 745 12.06 -29.15 19.65
C SER A 745 10.94 -29.03 20.68
N SER A 746 11.05 -29.65 21.86
CA SER A 746 10.11 -29.43 22.98
C SER A 746 10.09 -27.97 23.41
N THR A 747 11.28 -27.35 23.53
CA THR A 747 11.41 -25.94 23.91
C THR A 747 10.73 -25.02 22.89
N VAL A 748 10.89 -25.31 21.59
CA VAL A 748 10.23 -24.57 20.50
C VAL A 748 8.71 -24.79 20.50
N LEU A 749 8.25 -26.03 20.70
CA LEU A 749 6.81 -26.36 20.73
C LEU A 749 6.09 -25.65 21.86
N GLY A 750 6.68 -25.59 23.06
CA GLY A 750 6.12 -24.82 24.17
C GLY A 750 5.93 -23.34 23.83
N TYR A 751 6.86 -22.75 23.06
CA TYR A 751 6.72 -21.37 22.58
C TYR A 751 5.57 -21.21 21.60
N LEU A 752 5.45 -22.12 20.63
CA LEU A 752 4.42 -22.09 19.59
C LEU A 752 3.03 -22.22 20.23
N VAL A 753 2.85 -23.20 21.12
CA VAL A 753 1.60 -23.42 21.85
C VAL A 753 1.27 -22.23 22.74
N GLY A 754 2.24 -21.74 23.53
CA GLY A 754 2.03 -20.59 24.41
C GLY A 754 1.69 -19.31 23.64
N SER A 755 2.28 -19.13 22.46
CA SER A 755 1.95 -18.02 21.54
C SER A 755 0.55 -18.14 20.94
N GLY A 756 -0.02 -19.35 20.87
CA GLY A 756 -1.39 -19.60 20.42
C GLY A 756 -2.47 -19.44 21.50
N LEU A 757 -2.11 -19.31 22.79
CA LEU A 757 -3.09 -19.25 23.88
C LEU A 757 -3.97 -17.98 23.85
N PRO A 758 -5.22 -18.04 24.37
CA PRO A 758 -6.07 -16.86 24.54
C PRO A 758 -5.40 -15.78 25.41
N SER A 759 -5.71 -14.50 25.16
CA SER A 759 -5.09 -13.35 25.84
C SER A 759 -5.22 -13.37 27.36
N ALA A 760 -6.36 -13.85 27.88
CA ALA A 760 -6.59 -14.01 29.32
C ALA A 760 -5.65 -15.06 29.94
N VAL A 761 -5.39 -16.16 29.21
CA VAL A 761 -4.52 -17.25 29.65
C VAL A 761 -3.05 -16.83 29.57
N LYS A 762 -2.67 -16.07 28.54
CA LYS A 762 -1.31 -15.54 28.35
C LYS A 762 -0.81 -14.63 29.48
N LYS A 763 -1.71 -14.05 30.28
CA LYS A 763 -1.34 -13.28 31.48
C LYS A 763 -0.69 -14.15 32.56
N VAL A 764 -1.05 -15.43 32.59
CA VAL A 764 -0.57 -16.42 33.57
C VAL A 764 0.46 -17.35 32.93
N PHE A 765 0.14 -17.88 31.74
CA PHE A 765 1.00 -18.74 30.95
C PHE A 765 1.65 -17.95 29.81
N HIS A 766 2.64 -17.13 30.16
CA HIS A 766 3.48 -16.46 29.16
C HIS A 766 4.11 -17.52 28.23
N PRO A 767 4.26 -17.25 26.91
CA PRO A 767 4.85 -18.22 25.99
C PRO A 767 6.18 -18.81 26.47
N ILE A 768 7.02 -18.00 27.12
CA ILE A 768 8.31 -18.43 27.69
C ILE A 768 8.11 -19.46 28.83
N ILE A 769 7.08 -19.29 29.68
CA ILE A 769 6.74 -20.26 30.72
C ILE A 769 6.32 -21.57 30.07
N CYS A 770 5.49 -21.50 29.02
CA CYS A 770 5.10 -22.68 28.27
C CYS A 770 6.32 -23.41 27.66
N CYS A 771 7.33 -22.68 27.17
CA CYS A 771 8.60 -23.29 26.73
C CYS A 771 9.28 -24.07 27.84
N ALA A 772 9.48 -23.41 28.99
CA ALA A 772 10.18 -23.99 30.13
C ALA A 772 9.45 -25.24 30.65
N VAL A 773 8.14 -25.12 30.87
CA VAL A 773 7.28 -26.23 31.29
C VAL A 773 7.32 -27.37 30.27
N SER A 774 7.27 -27.09 28.97
CA SER A 774 7.34 -28.14 27.95
C SER A 774 8.68 -28.88 27.97
N ALA A 775 9.80 -28.16 28.09
CA ALA A 775 11.12 -28.75 28.17
C ALA A 775 11.30 -29.57 29.46
N ASP A 776 10.84 -29.06 30.60
CA ASP A 776 10.89 -29.76 31.90
C ASP A 776 10.02 -31.01 31.88
N LEU A 777 8.80 -30.94 31.33
CA LEU A 777 7.93 -32.12 31.17
C LEU A 777 8.55 -33.16 30.24
N ALA A 778 9.21 -32.74 29.16
CA ALA A 778 9.94 -33.65 28.28
C ALA A 778 11.14 -34.29 28.99
N ALA A 779 11.88 -33.54 29.80
CA ALA A 779 12.98 -34.05 30.60
C ALA A 779 12.51 -35.03 31.68
N ILE A 780 11.38 -34.74 32.35
CA ILE A 780 10.72 -35.64 33.32
C ILE A 780 10.29 -36.93 32.62
N ALA A 781 9.58 -36.82 31.49
CA ALA A 781 9.09 -37.98 30.74
C ALA A 781 10.25 -38.85 30.25
N PHE A 782 11.30 -38.24 29.69
CA PHE A 782 12.49 -38.95 29.27
C PHE A 782 13.20 -39.61 30.45
N GLY A 783 13.47 -38.86 31.53
CA GLY A 783 14.17 -39.36 32.72
C GLY A 783 13.41 -40.49 33.44
N TYR A 784 12.08 -40.49 33.38
CA TYR A 784 11.24 -41.59 33.86
C TYR A 784 11.36 -42.83 32.95
N LEU A 785 11.23 -42.66 31.64
CA LEU A 785 11.28 -43.77 30.68
C LEU A 785 12.68 -44.37 30.54
N SER A 786 13.74 -43.56 30.64
CA SER A 786 15.15 -43.97 30.58
C SER A 786 15.70 -44.42 31.94
N LYS A 787 14.97 -44.17 33.03
CA LYS A 787 15.39 -44.37 34.44
C LYS A 787 16.61 -43.55 34.87
N SER A 788 16.94 -42.45 34.17
CA SER A 788 18.04 -41.55 34.55
C SER A 788 17.66 -40.52 35.62
N GLY A 789 16.37 -40.24 35.83
CA GLY A 789 15.91 -39.14 36.68
C GLY A 789 16.01 -37.76 36.00
N LEU A 790 15.52 -36.72 36.67
CA LEU A 790 15.39 -35.36 36.12
C LEU A 790 16.73 -34.62 36.05
N ASP A 791 17.49 -34.61 37.15
CA ASP A 791 18.72 -33.81 37.27
C ASP A 791 19.78 -34.13 36.20
N PRO A 792 20.03 -35.41 35.82
CA PRO A 792 20.98 -35.72 34.76
C PRO A 792 20.54 -35.21 33.38
N VAL A 793 19.24 -35.27 33.08
CA VAL A 793 18.67 -34.81 31.80
C VAL A 793 18.71 -33.28 31.71
N LEU A 794 18.43 -32.58 32.82
CA LEU A 794 18.64 -31.13 32.91
C LEU A 794 20.13 -30.76 32.85
N GLY A 795 21.02 -31.63 33.33
CA GLY A 795 22.47 -31.51 33.14
C GLY A 795 22.88 -31.56 31.67
N ASP A 796 22.33 -32.52 30.92
CA ASP A 796 22.51 -32.65 29.46
C ASP A 796 21.92 -31.47 28.68
N TYR A 797 20.93 -30.78 29.23
CA TYR A 797 20.35 -29.58 28.62
C TYR A 797 21.32 -28.37 28.63
N LEU A 798 22.25 -28.29 29.59
CA LEU A 798 23.21 -27.16 29.78
C LEU A 798 24.70 -27.56 29.69
N THR A 799 25.02 -28.63 28.97
CA THR A 799 26.42 -29.05 28.82
C THR A 799 27.29 -28.00 28.11
N LYS A 800 28.14 -27.33 28.90
CA LYS A 800 29.03 -26.22 28.48
C LYS A 800 30.21 -26.60 27.57
N ALA A 801 30.37 -27.87 27.22
CA ALA A 801 31.50 -28.32 26.40
C ALA A 801 31.24 -28.04 24.92
N ALA A 802 32.14 -27.31 24.25
CA ALA A 802 31.99 -27.00 22.81
C ALA A 802 31.91 -28.26 21.92
N SER A 803 32.51 -29.38 22.36
CA SER A 803 32.41 -30.68 21.71
C SER A 803 31.14 -31.46 22.05
N ASN A 804 30.31 -31.01 23.00
CA ASN A 804 29.10 -31.69 23.44
C ASN A 804 28.03 -30.67 23.89
N PRO A 805 27.48 -29.87 22.96
CA PRO A 805 26.58 -28.78 23.32
C PRO A 805 25.20 -29.29 23.73
N GLY A 806 24.66 -28.74 24.82
CA GLY A 806 23.26 -28.93 25.21
C GLY A 806 22.29 -28.04 24.44
N ALA A 807 20.99 -28.30 24.55
CA ALA A 807 19.95 -27.50 23.90
C ALA A 807 19.98 -26.03 24.36
N GLY A 808 20.24 -25.80 25.65
CA GLY A 808 20.39 -24.48 26.21
C GLY A 808 21.59 -23.72 25.65
N ASP A 809 22.72 -24.38 25.44
CA ASP A 809 23.93 -23.75 24.87
C ASP A 809 23.75 -23.32 23.42
N ILE A 810 23.01 -24.12 22.63
CA ILE A 810 22.67 -23.74 21.24
C ILE A 810 21.79 -22.49 21.23
N LEU A 811 20.74 -22.45 22.04
CA LEU A 811 19.87 -21.28 22.15
C LEU A 811 20.66 -20.04 22.61
N MET A 812 21.48 -20.17 23.65
CA MET A 812 22.32 -19.06 24.14
C MET A 812 23.39 -18.61 23.12
N GLY A 813 23.83 -19.51 22.23
CA GLY A 813 24.79 -19.20 21.17
C GLY A 813 24.33 -18.08 20.23
N PHE A 814 23.01 -17.96 20.00
CA PHE A 814 22.38 -16.95 19.13
C PHE A 814 22.08 -15.61 19.82
N LEU A 815 22.28 -15.52 21.15
CA LEU A 815 22.00 -14.30 21.90
C LEU A 815 22.80 -13.09 21.39
N GLY A 816 24.00 -13.32 20.85
CA GLY A 816 24.81 -12.23 20.33
C GLY A 816 24.26 -11.64 19.02
N SER A 817 23.74 -12.50 18.15
CA SER A 817 23.09 -12.12 16.89
C SER A 817 21.80 -11.33 17.14
N VAL A 818 21.05 -11.72 18.16
CA VAL A 818 19.90 -10.98 18.69
C VAL A 818 20.28 -9.57 19.13
N ILE A 819 21.32 -9.44 19.94
CA ILE A 819 21.74 -8.14 20.48
C ILE A 819 22.18 -7.22 19.33
N ILE A 820 22.86 -7.76 18.31
CA ILE A 820 23.23 -6.96 17.12
C ILE A 820 21.99 -6.52 16.33
N SER A 821 20.92 -7.33 16.26
CA SER A 821 19.67 -6.92 15.61
C SER A 821 19.03 -5.67 16.23
N PHE A 822 19.27 -5.43 17.53
CA PHE A 822 18.80 -4.21 18.20
C PHE A 822 19.49 -2.95 17.67
N ALA A 823 20.71 -3.04 17.12
CA ALA A 823 21.39 -1.92 16.49
C ALA A 823 20.58 -1.33 15.33
N PHE A 824 20.01 -2.21 14.49
CA PHE A 824 19.14 -1.82 13.39
C PHE A 824 17.82 -1.22 13.89
N SER A 825 17.27 -1.77 14.98
CA SER A 825 16.05 -1.23 15.61
C SER A 825 16.30 0.18 16.19
N MET A 826 17.45 0.40 16.84
CA MET A 826 17.91 1.73 17.28
C MET A 826 18.07 2.70 16.13
N PHE A 827 18.66 2.26 15.02
CA PHE A 827 18.84 3.09 13.85
C PHE A 827 17.50 3.53 13.23
N LYS A 828 16.47 2.67 13.22
CA LYS A 828 15.13 3.04 12.77
C LYS A 828 14.51 4.17 13.61
N GLN A 829 14.84 4.29 14.90
CA GLN A 829 14.42 5.41 15.76
C GLN A 829 15.51 6.48 15.97
N ARG A 830 16.52 6.56 15.10
CA ARG A 830 17.71 7.42 15.29
C ARG A 830 17.41 8.88 15.59
N LYS A 831 16.33 9.44 15.02
CA LYS A 831 15.91 10.83 15.27
C LYS A 831 15.51 11.05 16.73
N LEU A 832 14.69 10.15 17.28
CA LEU A 832 14.27 10.19 18.68
C LEU A 832 15.45 9.90 19.60
N VAL A 833 16.27 8.89 19.28
CA VAL A 833 17.46 8.54 20.07
C VAL A 833 18.42 9.72 20.19
N LYS A 834 18.72 10.40 19.07
CA LYS A 834 19.59 11.59 19.05
C LYS A 834 19.01 12.74 19.86
N ARG A 835 17.71 13.02 19.71
CA ARG A 835 17.02 14.14 20.38
C ARG A 835 16.89 13.94 21.90
N HIS A 836 16.72 12.70 22.35
CA HIS A 836 16.46 12.36 23.75
C HIS A 836 17.63 11.65 24.44
N ALA A 837 18.85 11.74 23.90
CA ALA A 837 20.02 11.06 24.46
C ALA A 837 20.27 11.43 25.94
N ALA A 838 20.27 12.73 26.28
CA ALA A 838 20.50 13.17 27.66
C ALA A 838 19.44 12.62 28.64
N GLU A 839 18.18 12.55 28.22
CA GLU A 839 17.07 11.96 28.98
C GLU A 839 17.31 10.46 29.23
N ILE A 840 17.64 9.71 28.18
CA ILE A 840 17.86 8.27 28.25
C ILE A 840 19.03 7.93 29.18
N PHE A 841 20.20 8.57 28.99
CA PHE A 841 21.40 8.26 29.77
C PHE A 841 21.22 8.61 31.25
N THR A 842 20.70 9.80 31.56
CA THR A 842 20.53 10.25 32.95
C THR A 842 19.54 9.36 33.71
N SER A 843 18.43 8.99 33.06
CA SER A 843 17.39 8.17 33.69
C SER A 843 17.86 6.75 33.97
N VAL A 844 18.65 6.16 33.07
CA VAL A 844 19.20 4.81 33.28
C VAL A 844 20.22 4.78 34.42
N ILE A 845 21.09 5.79 34.53
CA ILE A 845 22.07 5.87 35.63
C ILE A 845 21.36 5.95 36.99
N ILE A 846 20.39 6.85 37.12
CA ILE A 846 19.61 7.03 38.36
C ILE A 846 18.86 5.74 38.71
N SER A 847 18.19 5.12 37.73
CA SER A 847 17.45 3.88 37.96
C SER A 847 18.36 2.71 38.35
N THR A 848 19.58 2.64 37.80
CA THR A 848 20.55 1.57 38.10
C THR A 848 21.03 1.68 39.55
N LEU A 849 21.40 2.90 39.99
CA LEU A 849 21.78 3.16 41.38
C LEU A 849 20.63 2.83 42.34
N PHE A 850 19.43 3.30 42.04
CA PHE A 850 18.24 3.01 42.84
C PHE A 850 18.02 1.50 42.98
N SER A 851 18.09 0.75 41.88
CA SER A 851 17.87 -0.70 41.90
C SER A 851 18.89 -1.44 42.78
N LEU A 852 20.18 -1.10 42.70
CA LEU A 852 21.22 -1.74 43.52
C LEU A 852 21.03 -1.44 45.01
N TYR A 853 20.90 -0.16 45.36
CA TYR A 853 20.81 0.27 46.75
C TYR A 853 19.48 -0.14 47.42
N SER A 854 18.36 -0.06 46.69
CA SER A 854 17.07 -0.53 47.23
C SER A 854 17.08 -2.03 47.50
N THR A 855 17.74 -2.82 46.66
CA THR A 855 17.85 -4.28 46.85
C THR A 855 18.72 -4.62 48.07
N ALA A 856 19.86 -3.96 48.22
CA ALA A 856 20.71 -4.10 49.42
C ALA A 856 19.95 -3.72 50.70
N LEU A 857 19.28 -2.56 50.70
CA LEU A 857 18.56 -2.05 51.86
C LEU A 857 17.40 -2.96 52.26
N ILE A 858 16.53 -3.35 51.30
CA ILE A 858 15.38 -4.21 51.60
C ILE A 858 15.86 -5.59 52.05
N GLY A 859 16.90 -6.15 51.42
CA GLY A 859 17.50 -7.43 51.82
C GLY A 859 17.87 -7.45 53.30
N ARG A 860 18.53 -6.39 53.78
CA ARG A 860 18.84 -6.23 55.20
C ARG A 860 17.60 -6.05 56.06
N LEU A 861 16.65 -5.19 55.66
CA LEU A 861 15.44 -4.91 56.43
C LEU A 861 14.58 -6.16 56.67
N ILE A 862 14.52 -7.08 55.70
CA ILE A 862 13.78 -8.35 55.83
C ILE A 862 14.62 -9.49 56.40
N GLY A 863 15.87 -9.22 56.77
CA GLY A 863 16.82 -10.20 57.32
C GLY A 863 17.12 -11.36 56.37
N LEU A 864 17.39 -11.07 55.09
CA LEU A 864 17.92 -12.04 54.14
C LEU A 864 19.43 -12.19 54.37
N GLU A 865 19.96 -13.41 54.24
CA GLU A 865 21.40 -13.65 54.45
C GLU A 865 22.26 -12.78 53.51
N PRO A 866 23.41 -12.25 53.97
CA PRO A 866 24.27 -11.37 53.17
C PRO A 866 24.68 -11.98 51.82
N ASN A 867 25.10 -13.24 51.79
CA ASN A 867 25.51 -13.93 50.55
C ASN A 867 24.35 -14.08 49.55
N LEU A 868 23.13 -14.35 50.04
CA LEU A 868 21.93 -14.40 49.20
C LEU A 868 21.54 -12.99 48.72
N THR A 869 21.68 -11.98 49.57
CA THR A 869 21.42 -10.56 49.22
C THR A 869 22.38 -10.08 48.14
N ILE A 870 23.67 -10.41 48.22
CA ILE A 870 24.67 -10.13 47.18
C ILE A 870 24.31 -10.86 45.88
N SER A 871 23.86 -12.13 45.98
CA SER A 871 23.46 -12.93 44.82
C SER A 871 22.30 -12.32 44.03
N ILE A 872 21.40 -11.57 44.70
CA ILE A 872 20.21 -10.96 44.08
C ILE A 872 20.34 -9.46 43.81
N LEU A 873 21.42 -8.82 44.24
CA LEU A 873 21.68 -7.40 44.06
C LEU A 873 21.49 -6.93 42.60
N PRO A 874 21.99 -7.65 41.57
CA PRO A 874 21.83 -7.26 40.17
C PRO A 874 20.51 -7.75 39.53
N ARG A 875 19.41 -7.95 40.28
CA ARG A 875 18.13 -8.51 39.77
C ARG A 875 17.53 -7.81 38.55
N CYS A 876 17.83 -6.53 38.34
CA CYS A 876 17.39 -5.74 37.18
C CYS A 876 18.49 -5.58 36.10
N ILE A 877 19.54 -6.39 36.16
CA ILE A 877 20.68 -6.39 35.24
C ILE A 877 20.69 -7.70 34.45
N THR A 878 21.27 -7.67 33.26
CA THR A 878 21.40 -8.82 32.37
C THR A 878 22.20 -9.95 33.03
N VAL A 879 21.88 -11.22 32.77
CA VAL A 879 22.58 -12.37 33.40
C VAL A 879 24.09 -12.30 33.20
N ALA A 880 24.55 -12.00 31.98
CA ALA A 880 25.99 -11.94 31.67
C ALA A 880 26.72 -10.86 32.48
N LEU A 881 26.09 -9.70 32.71
CA LEU A 881 26.70 -8.59 33.46
C LEU A 881 26.43 -8.71 34.97
N ALA A 882 25.34 -9.34 35.35
CA ALA A 882 25.02 -9.67 36.74
C ALA A 882 26.11 -10.57 37.33
N LEU A 883 26.55 -11.59 36.60
CA LEU A 883 27.65 -12.47 37.02
C LEU A 883 28.97 -11.70 37.17
N SER A 884 29.25 -10.76 36.27
CA SER A 884 30.43 -9.89 36.36
C SER A 884 30.38 -8.92 37.55
N ILE A 885 29.20 -8.42 37.90
CA ILE A 885 29.02 -7.56 39.08
C ILE A 885 29.19 -8.40 40.35
N VAL A 886 28.54 -9.56 40.40
CA VAL A 886 28.57 -10.48 41.52
C VAL A 886 29.98 -10.97 41.83
N SER A 887 30.81 -11.23 40.81
CA SER A 887 32.21 -11.64 41.01
C SER A 887 33.07 -10.56 41.70
N LEU A 888 32.62 -9.30 41.73
CA LEU A 888 33.32 -8.21 42.44
C LEU A 888 33.13 -8.25 43.96
N PHE A 889 32.19 -9.05 44.48
CA PHE A 889 31.80 -9.07 45.90
C PHE A 889 32.25 -10.34 46.67
N GLU A 890 32.85 -11.34 46.02
CA GLU A 890 33.31 -12.64 46.56
C GLU A 890 32.20 -13.51 47.25
N GLY A 891 32.22 -14.84 47.03
CA GLY A 891 31.36 -15.80 47.77
C GLY A 891 29.92 -16.03 47.29
N VAL A 892 29.70 -16.26 45.98
CA VAL A 892 28.35 -16.08 45.40
C VAL A 892 27.80 -17.30 44.63
N ASN A 893 26.49 -17.53 44.76
CA ASN A 893 25.76 -18.55 44.03
C ASN A 893 25.36 -18.03 42.64
N SER A 894 26.22 -18.27 41.65
CA SER A 894 26.01 -17.84 40.26
C SER A 894 24.73 -18.41 39.63
N SER A 895 24.34 -19.62 40.00
CA SER A 895 23.08 -20.25 39.56
C SER A 895 21.87 -19.49 40.10
N LEU A 896 21.90 -19.10 41.38
CA LEU A 896 20.84 -18.30 42.00
C LEU A 896 20.75 -16.90 41.37
N THR A 897 21.89 -16.24 41.11
CA THR A 897 21.91 -14.94 40.41
C THR A 897 21.23 -15.03 39.05
N ALA A 898 21.55 -16.05 38.25
CA ALA A 898 20.94 -16.24 36.94
C ALA A 898 19.42 -16.48 37.04
N ALA A 899 18.99 -17.33 37.99
CA ALA A 899 17.59 -17.61 38.26
C ALA A 899 16.79 -16.36 38.65
N VAL A 900 17.32 -15.57 39.59
CA VAL A 900 16.68 -14.37 40.13
C VAL A 900 16.51 -13.29 39.09
N VAL A 901 17.55 -13.06 38.27
CA VAL A 901 17.45 -12.16 37.12
C VAL A 901 16.28 -12.63 36.26
N VAL A 902 16.29 -13.87 35.78
CA VAL A 902 15.29 -14.35 34.82
C VAL A 902 13.86 -14.34 35.38
N LEU A 903 13.68 -14.68 36.66
CA LEU A 903 12.38 -14.60 37.35
C LEU A 903 11.86 -13.16 37.43
N THR A 904 12.71 -12.18 37.74
CA THR A 904 12.34 -10.75 37.74
C THR A 904 11.85 -10.33 36.35
N GLY A 905 12.47 -10.85 35.30
CA GLY A 905 12.16 -10.52 33.92
C GLY A 905 10.84 -11.11 33.49
N LEU A 906 10.51 -12.28 34.02
CA LEU A 906 9.25 -12.94 33.79
C LEU A 906 8.07 -12.20 34.44
N VAL A 907 8.25 -11.75 35.69
CA VAL A 907 7.29 -10.86 36.34
C VAL A 907 7.09 -9.62 35.47
N GLY A 908 8.18 -9.02 35.01
CA GLY A 908 8.11 -7.86 34.15
C GLY A 908 7.40 -8.11 32.81
N ALA A 909 7.76 -9.16 32.09
CA ALA A 909 7.16 -9.52 30.80
C ALA A 909 5.61 -9.63 30.87
N ASN A 910 5.08 -10.10 32.00
CA ASN A 910 3.64 -10.29 32.20
C ASN A 910 2.91 -9.04 32.67
N PHE A 911 3.54 -8.24 33.53
CA PHE A 911 2.84 -7.18 34.26
C PHE A 911 3.28 -5.76 33.90
N VAL A 912 4.46 -5.55 33.29
CA VAL A 912 4.99 -4.20 32.97
C VAL A 912 3.95 -3.41 32.19
N GLN A 913 3.44 -3.95 31.08
CA GLN A 913 2.52 -3.22 30.21
C GLN A 913 1.27 -2.72 30.95
N ALA A 914 0.59 -3.62 31.65
CA ALA A 914 -0.62 -3.28 32.39
C ALA A 914 -0.36 -2.25 33.50
N VAL A 915 0.84 -2.25 34.08
CA VAL A 915 1.26 -1.26 35.07
C VAL A 915 1.60 0.07 34.40
N LEU A 916 2.34 0.09 33.29
CA LEU A 916 2.66 1.30 32.53
C LEU A 916 1.38 2.02 32.07
N ASP A 917 0.37 1.25 31.64
CA ASP A 917 -0.94 1.79 31.22
C ASP A 917 -1.68 2.42 32.40
N LYS A 918 -1.70 1.75 33.56
CA LYS A 918 -2.28 2.31 34.79
C LYS A 918 -1.54 3.55 35.30
N LEU A 919 -0.23 3.63 35.07
CA LEU A 919 0.59 4.78 35.43
C LEU A 919 0.53 5.93 34.40
N GLY A 920 -0.15 5.73 33.27
CA GLY A 920 -0.35 6.76 32.24
C GLY A 920 0.88 7.05 31.38
N PHE A 921 1.82 6.10 31.27
CA PHE A 921 2.98 6.28 30.40
C PHE A 921 2.62 6.00 28.94
N ASN A 922 2.53 7.05 28.12
CA ASN A 922 2.02 6.95 26.75
C ASN A 922 3.11 7.04 25.65
N ASP A 923 4.33 7.46 26.00
CA ASP A 923 5.41 7.61 25.02
C ASP A 923 6.39 6.41 25.02
N PRO A 924 6.96 6.05 23.85
CA PRO A 924 7.79 4.86 23.71
C PRO A 924 9.12 4.92 24.46
N ILE A 925 9.62 6.13 24.79
CA ILE A 925 10.90 6.30 25.51
C ILE A 925 10.72 5.92 26.96
N ALA A 926 9.75 6.52 27.64
CA ALA A 926 9.47 6.24 29.05
C ALA A 926 9.09 4.77 29.26
N ARG A 927 8.25 4.23 28.36
CA ARG A 927 7.86 2.80 28.38
C ARG A 927 9.06 1.88 28.15
N GLY A 928 9.93 2.21 27.19
CA GLY A 928 11.14 1.43 26.90
C GLY A 928 12.14 1.42 28.06
N ILE A 929 12.46 2.60 28.62
CA ILE A 929 13.37 2.75 29.77
C ILE A 929 12.82 2.01 30.99
N ALA A 930 11.55 2.24 31.35
CA ALA A 930 10.92 1.61 32.49
C ALA A 930 10.88 0.08 32.38
N THR A 931 10.63 -0.43 31.18
CA THR A 931 10.67 -1.87 30.90
C THR A 931 12.08 -2.43 31.06
N ALA A 932 13.09 -1.78 30.48
CA ALA A 932 14.46 -2.28 30.53
C ALA A 932 15.01 -2.33 31.96
N SER A 933 14.78 -1.26 32.73
CA SER A 933 15.30 -1.12 34.10
C SER A 933 14.56 -1.95 35.14
N SER A 934 13.43 -2.58 34.79
CA SER A 934 12.67 -3.43 35.70
C SER A 934 12.66 -4.90 35.26
N ALA A 935 12.51 -5.17 33.96
CA ALA A 935 12.24 -6.47 33.38
C ALA A 935 13.36 -7.02 32.49
N HIS A 936 14.43 -6.23 32.27
CA HIS A 936 15.61 -6.55 31.44
C HIS A 936 15.25 -7.25 30.12
N GLY A 937 16.13 -8.12 29.61
CA GLY A 937 16.02 -8.73 28.29
C GLY A 937 14.73 -9.52 28.04
N LEU A 938 14.13 -10.14 29.07
CA LEU A 938 12.87 -10.87 28.93
C LEU A 938 11.69 -9.90 28.73
N GLY A 939 11.67 -8.80 29.48
CA GLY A 939 10.72 -7.72 29.29
C GLY A 939 10.89 -7.01 27.95
N THR A 940 12.13 -6.79 27.52
CA THR A 940 12.45 -6.29 26.17
C THR A 940 11.85 -7.18 25.08
N ALA A 941 11.96 -8.50 25.25
CA ALA A 941 11.41 -9.48 24.31
C ALA A 941 9.86 -9.47 24.29
N ALA A 942 9.22 -9.33 25.45
CA ALA A 942 7.77 -9.22 25.55
C ALA A 942 7.23 -7.91 24.94
N LEU A 943 7.97 -6.81 25.10
CA LEU A 943 7.63 -5.50 24.54
C LEU A 943 7.75 -5.48 23.02
N SER A 944 8.80 -6.11 22.46
CA SER A 944 9.05 -6.27 21.02
C SER A 944 7.81 -6.73 20.23
N ALA A 945 7.03 -7.64 20.81
CA ALA A 945 5.85 -8.21 20.15
C ALA A 945 4.63 -7.29 20.18
N LYS A 946 4.49 -6.43 21.21
CA LYS A 946 3.27 -5.65 21.45
C LYS A 946 3.42 -4.18 21.07
N GLU A 947 4.55 -3.60 21.44
CA GLU A 947 4.91 -2.18 21.31
C GLU A 947 6.30 -2.06 20.65
N PRO A 948 6.40 -2.41 19.36
CA PRO A 948 7.68 -2.45 18.67
C PRO A 948 8.37 -1.08 18.69
N GLU A 949 7.64 0.03 18.71
CA GLU A 949 8.19 1.39 18.77
C GLU A 949 8.99 1.68 20.05
N ALA A 950 8.71 0.97 21.15
CA ALA A 950 9.43 1.11 22.42
C ALA A 950 10.67 0.20 22.52
N LEU A 951 10.78 -0.81 21.65
CA LEU A 951 11.90 -1.77 21.61
C LEU A 951 13.29 -1.09 21.55
N PRO A 952 13.52 -0.06 20.72
CA PRO A 952 14.83 0.58 20.59
C PRO A 952 15.30 1.22 21.89
N PHE A 953 14.40 1.94 22.58
CA PHE A 953 14.70 2.58 23.86
C PHE A 953 14.90 1.55 24.96
N CYS A 954 14.15 0.45 24.90
CA CYS A 954 14.34 -0.68 25.79
C CYS A 954 15.73 -1.33 25.59
N ALA A 955 16.15 -1.58 24.36
CA ALA A 955 17.47 -2.14 24.06
C ALA A 955 18.62 -1.23 24.51
N ILE A 956 18.50 0.09 24.27
CA ILE A 956 19.47 1.09 24.75
C ILE A 956 19.55 1.05 26.27
N ALA A 957 18.41 1.19 26.95
CA ALA A 957 18.36 1.25 28.41
C ALA A 957 18.85 -0.06 29.04
N TYR A 958 18.52 -1.20 28.45
CA TYR A 958 19.00 -2.53 28.85
C TYR A 958 20.53 -2.61 28.80
N ALA A 959 21.12 -2.17 27.69
CA ALA A 959 22.56 -2.18 27.51
C ALA A 959 23.27 -1.22 28.48
N LEU A 960 22.76 0.01 28.60
CA LEU A 960 23.30 1.03 29.49
C LEU A 960 23.20 0.62 30.97
N THR A 961 22.11 -0.03 31.38
CA THR A 961 21.93 -0.50 32.77
C THR A 961 23.05 -1.47 33.15
N GLY A 962 23.41 -2.39 32.26
CA GLY A 962 24.49 -3.33 32.51
C GLY A 962 25.88 -2.68 32.51
N ILE A 963 26.14 -1.74 31.58
CA ILE A 963 27.40 -0.98 31.51
C ILE A 963 27.60 -0.16 32.77
N PHE A 964 26.63 0.69 33.10
CA PHE A 964 26.73 1.58 34.25
C PHE A 964 26.70 0.80 35.55
N GLY A 965 25.91 -0.27 35.68
CA GLY A 965 25.93 -1.13 36.87
C GLY A 965 27.32 -1.73 37.12
N SER A 966 27.98 -2.22 36.08
CA SER A 966 29.35 -2.76 36.19
C SER A 966 30.37 -1.68 36.53
N LEU A 967 30.30 -0.52 35.85
CA LEU A 967 31.19 0.61 36.10
C LEU A 967 31.05 1.12 37.54
N ILE A 968 29.81 1.31 38.00
CA ILE A 968 29.49 1.78 39.34
C ILE A 968 30.01 0.82 40.40
N CYS A 969 29.76 -0.49 40.26
CA CYS A 969 30.24 -1.50 41.21
C CYS A 969 31.76 -1.72 41.17
N SER A 970 32.44 -1.35 40.08
CA SER A 970 33.90 -1.38 40.01
C SER A 970 34.58 -0.32 40.89
N VAL A 971 33.85 0.74 41.25
CA VAL A 971 34.36 1.80 42.13
C VAL A 971 34.44 1.26 43.57
N PRO A 972 35.63 1.23 44.19
CA PRO A 972 35.79 0.64 45.52
C PRO A 972 34.88 1.25 46.59
N ALA A 973 34.69 2.58 46.57
CA ALA A 973 33.83 3.28 47.52
C ALA A 973 32.36 2.84 47.43
N VAL A 974 31.86 2.62 46.21
CA VAL A 974 30.48 2.15 45.99
C VAL A 974 30.32 0.71 46.43
N ARG A 975 31.29 -0.16 46.12
CA ARG A 975 31.28 -1.55 46.57
C ARG A 975 31.26 -1.66 48.09
N GLN A 976 32.13 -0.92 48.78
CA GLN A 976 32.18 -0.90 50.24
C GLN A 976 30.89 -0.35 50.85
N SER A 977 30.29 0.69 50.25
CA SER A 977 28.99 1.22 50.65
C SER A 977 27.88 0.17 50.53
N LEU A 978 27.81 -0.54 49.40
CA LEU A 978 26.82 -1.60 49.20
C LEU A 978 27.00 -2.76 50.19
N LEU A 979 28.23 -3.21 50.43
CA LEU A 979 28.53 -4.23 51.44
C LEU A 979 28.12 -3.78 52.85
N ALA A 980 28.44 -2.54 53.23
CA ALA A 980 28.05 -1.97 54.51
C ALA A 980 26.53 -1.89 54.69
N ILE A 981 25.78 -1.67 53.61
CA ILE A 981 24.30 -1.69 53.63
C ILE A 981 23.79 -3.12 53.71
N VAL A 982 24.36 -4.07 52.97
CA VAL A 982 23.96 -5.48 53.02
C VAL A 982 24.12 -6.05 54.42
N GLY A 983 25.19 -5.66 55.13
CA GLY A 983 25.47 -6.10 56.50
C GLY A 983 26.72 -6.97 56.53
#